data_AF-A0A2E5X6I2-F1
#
_entry.id   AF-A0A2E5X6I2-F1
#
_cell.length_a   1.000
_cell.length_b   1.000
_cell.length_c   1.000
_cell.angle_alpha   90.00
_cell.angle_beta   90.00
_cell.angle_gamma   90.00
#
_symmetry.space_group_name_H-M   'P 1'
#
loop_
_entity.id
_entity.type
_entity.pdbx_description
1 polymer ?
#
loop_
_entity_poly.entity_id
_entity_poly.type
_entity_poly.pdbx_seq_one_letter_code
_entity_poly.pdbx_strand_id
1 'polypeptide(L)'
;MSILPLIALLALSPSAAPVPGFGPQPVGLASSPAATPASPSGDEEARERFRRSLRGADRAERSAALRQLAASGDAAAAAPLLREYERCGAAWRAAQNEVRRLAMEAERKEHLLRQLEERLTRDDSLQSSVNGQREALMELRSELEKSEQRVEREGPWRGELREQAAVLLSGFSTAKARTARKAIWKDAREAPASEDRLGAVDLLGRVGGDGTAVELQELLDDAAGERARLAKRLPKLEVDVRKMEKRMQAEMVRLGGGQISRASQEQYERVRREAAGVRGALTDQTVFAEQCTDAAAEALSLESPERLDRAVASLLRAAKKAGAGARLRTFSILVRARLSALGETLVRLLGEEGDPAARARLVDELAATGNGEHATLLLGSFQGDDCPQVRSRAAAGLERLRSRAAIGPLIAALEVAEGRLRTDIREALVSLTGQKFHSAAEPWLRWWQAEGETFEVPERQVRGVVDAGAAVGEGLTFFGIRSESQAVLFILDVSGSMDFSMVPRGNPTDNPRQPFDRPKEGEISRLQAASDDLARAVRGLAQGAVFNIVLYGSDVWTWQDRIVTLDEDTRLDAVRFIESVEAAGGTNIYGALQLAFELAEVADDERWERPRIDTIFLLTDGRPSMGVTTDADEILAFVRERNAAAGIVIHTIGLSGAQDPYLLRSLAEENGGTYAAR
;
A
#
# COMPACT_ATOMS: atom_id res chain seq x y z
N MET A 1 43.38 25.46 -29.30
CA MET A 1 42.47 25.26 -30.43
C MET A 1 41.84 23.88 -30.24
N SER A 2 40.75 23.84 -29.47
CA SER A 2 39.36 23.83 -29.93
C SER A 2 38.91 22.43 -30.36
N ILE A 3 38.02 21.83 -29.56
CA ILE A 3 36.73 21.21 -29.94
C ILE A 3 36.23 20.36 -28.74
N LEU A 4 35.16 20.84 -28.08
CA LEU A 4 34.14 20.11 -27.30
C LEU A 4 33.39 19.11 -28.23
N PRO A 5 32.67 18.04 -27.78
CA PRO A 5 31.62 18.14 -26.74
C PRO A 5 31.27 16.86 -25.91
N LEU A 6 30.29 17.04 -25.01
CA LEU A 6 29.26 16.05 -24.60
C LEU A 6 29.58 15.03 -23.47
N ILE A 7 29.54 15.48 -22.21
CA ILE A 7 29.12 14.63 -21.07
C ILE A 7 28.17 15.45 -20.20
N ALA A 8 26.89 15.40 -20.55
CA ALA A 8 25.77 15.79 -19.71
C ALA A 8 24.53 15.11 -20.30
N LEU A 9 24.07 14.00 -19.71
CA LEU A 9 22.66 13.57 -19.62
C LEU A 9 22.55 12.16 -19.00
N LEU A 10 21.47 11.97 -18.23
CA LEU A 10 20.91 10.71 -17.70
C LEU A 10 21.40 10.21 -16.33
N ALA A 11 21.18 11.04 -15.32
CA ALA A 11 20.62 10.55 -14.06
C ALA A 11 19.09 10.69 -14.17
N LEU A 12 18.38 9.59 -14.43
CA LEU A 12 16.91 9.54 -14.33
C LEU A 12 16.54 8.88 -13.00
N SER A 13 16.18 9.73 -12.06
CA SER A 13 15.51 9.39 -10.81
C SER A 13 14.13 8.77 -11.07
N PRO A 14 13.65 7.81 -10.26
CA PRO A 14 12.23 7.51 -10.20
C PRO A 14 11.54 8.65 -9.43
N SER A 15 11.03 9.64 -10.16
CA SER A 15 10.15 10.65 -9.59
C SER A 15 8.82 9.98 -9.25
N ALA A 16 8.57 9.77 -7.96
CA ALA A 16 7.22 9.64 -7.45
C ALA A 16 6.51 10.96 -7.73
N ALA A 17 5.83 11.03 -8.87
CA ALA A 17 4.99 12.17 -9.20
C ALA A 17 3.91 12.30 -8.10
N PRO A 18 3.87 13.42 -7.35
CA PRO A 18 2.70 13.71 -6.55
C PRO A 18 1.52 13.84 -7.51
N VAL A 19 0.42 13.16 -7.19
CA VAL A 19 -0.88 13.46 -7.80
C VAL A 19 -1.07 14.98 -7.70
N PRO A 20 -1.27 15.73 -8.79
CA PRO A 20 -1.50 17.16 -8.69
C PRO A 20 -2.78 17.36 -7.89
N GLY A 21 -2.63 17.96 -6.70
CA GLY A 21 -3.74 18.39 -5.89
C GLY A 21 -4.55 19.42 -6.67
N PHE A 22 -5.73 19.02 -7.12
CA PHE A 22 -6.78 19.96 -7.50
C PHE A 22 -7.39 20.53 -6.21
N GLY A 23 -6.70 21.52 -5.62
CA GLY A 23 -7.37 22.50 -4.77
C GLY A 23 -8.00 23.56 -5.67
N PRO A 24 -9.25 23.97 -5.46
CA PRO A 24 -9.84 25.07 -6.22
C PRO A 24 -9.08 26.35 -5.87
N GLN A 25 -8.34 26.91 -6.82
CA GLN A 25 -7.96 28.32 -6.73
C GLN A 25 -9.20 29.18 -6.97
N PRO A 26 -9.40 30.28 -6.21
CA PRO A 26 -10.50 31.20 -6.44
C PRO A 26 -10.25 31.96 -7.73
N VAL A 27 -10.79 31.47 -8.85
CA VAL A 27 -10.83 32.23 -10.10
C VAL A 27 -11.98 33.22 -9.98
N GLY A 28 -11.63 34.51 -9.97
CA GLY A 28 -12.60 35.60 -10.01
C GLY A 28 -13.58 35.39 -11.16
N LEU A 29 -14.88 35.46 -10.83
CA LEU A 29 -16.00 35.37 -11.76
C LEU A 29 -15.92 36.48 -12.81
N ALA A 30 -15.28 36.20 -13.94
CA ALA A 30 -15.52 36.93 -15.17
C ALA A 30 -16.83 36.40 -15.77
N SER A 31 -17.86 37.23 -15.71
CA SER A 31 -19.17 37.01 -16.32
C SER A 31 -19.03 36.71 -17.82
N SER A 32 -19.28 35.46 -18.23
CA SER A 32 -19.51 35.09 -19.63
C SER A 32 -21.00 35.21 -19.98
N PRO A 33 -21.34 35.62 -21.21
CA PRO A 33 -22.72 35.94 -21.59
C PRO A 33 -23.55 34.66 -21.77
N ALA A 34 -24.85 34.77 -21.47
CA ALA A 34 -25.83 33.70 -21.58
C ALA A 34 -25.83 33.06 -22.98
N ALA A 35 -25.68 31.74 -23.02
CA ALA A 35 -25.74 30.94 -24.24
C ALA A 35 -27.19 30.83 -24.75
N THR A 36 -27.41 31.31 -25.97
CA THR A 36 -28.65 31.13 -26.74
C THR A 36 -28.76 29.67 -27.22
N PRO A 37 -29.93 29.02 -27.18
CA PRO A 37 -30.06 27.63 -27.63
C PRO A 37 -29.88 27.53 -29.15
N ALA A 38 -28.96 26.69 -29.61
CA ALA A 38 -28.66 26.46 -31.02
C ALA A 38 -29.68 25.51 -31.69
N SER A 39 -29.88 25.70 -33.00
CA SER A 39 -30.79 24.93 -33.86
C SER A 39 -30.36 23.46 -34.06
N PRO A 40 -31.29 22.55 -34.43
CA PRO A 40 -31.10 21.09 -34.42
C PRO A 40 -29.99 20.48 -35.32
N SER A 41 -29.32 21.25 -36.18
CA SER A 41 -28.24 20.75 -37.04
C SER A 41 -26.86 20.74 -36.35
N GLY A 42 -26.62 21.64 -35.39
CA GLY A 42 -25.30 21.82 -34.76
C GLY A 42 -24.94 20.73 -33.75
N ASP A 43 -25.93 20.23 -33.00
CA ASP A 43 -25.72 19.22 -31.95
C ASP A 43 -25.38 17.86 -32.54
N GLU A 44 -26.06 17.47 -33.61
CA GLU A 44 -25.79 16.21 -34.32
C GLU A 44 -24.43 16.22 -35.00
N GLU A 45 -24.05 17.35 -35.59
CA GLU A 45 -22.74 17.54 -36.19
C GLU A 45 -21.63 17.48 -35.13
N ALA A 46 -21.81 18.09 -33.95
CA ALA A 46 -20.87 18.00 -32.84
C ALA A 46 -20.69 16.55 -32.36
N ARG A 47 -21.79 15.78 -32.22
CA ARG A 47 -21.74 14.35 -31.87
C ARG A 47 -20.97 13.54 -32.91
N GLU A 48 -21.23 13.76 -34.18
CA GLU A 48 -20.58 13.00 -35.25
C GLU A 48 -19.11 13.38 -35.41
N ARG A 49 -18.76 14.65 -35.24
CA ARG A 49 -17.37 15.13 -35.19
C ARG A 49 -16.60 14.46 -34.07
N PHE A 50 -17.18 14.38 -32.87
CA PHE A 50 -16.57 13.67 -31.75
C PHE A 50 -16.33 12.20 -32.08
N ARG A 51 -17.34 11.47 -32.58
CA ARG A 51 -17.18 10.06 -32.98
C ARG A 51 -16.10 9.85 -34.04
N ARG A 52 -16.00 10.76 -35.01
CA ARG A 52 -14.96 10.71 -36.05
C ARG A 52 -13.58 10.93 -35.46
N SER A 53 -13.44 11.90 -34.57
CA SER A 53 -12.16 12.21 -33.91
C SER A 53 -11.61 11.03 -33.11
N LEU A 54 -12.48 10.20 -32.51
CA LEU A 54 -12.06 9.00 -31.76
C LEU A 54 -11.39 7.92 -32.63
N ARG A 55 -11.58 7.95 -33.95
CA ARG A 55 -10.92 7.03 -34.90
C ARG A 55 -9.54 7.52 -35.33
N GLY A 56 -9.24 8.79 -35.11
CA GLY A 56 -7.96 9.41 -35.45
C GLY A 56 -6.92 9.29 -34.33
N ALA A 57 -5.64 9.44 -34.69
CA ALA A 57 -4.54 9.47 -33.72
C ALA A 57 -4.33 10.86 -33.09
N ASP A 58 -4.82 11.93 -33.73
CA ASP A 58 -4.60 13.30 -33.30
C ASP A 58 -5.33 13.60 -31.98
N ARG A 59 -4.56 13.92 -30.95
CA ARG A 59 -5.08 14.30 -29.63
C ARG A 59 -5.71 15.69 -29.65
N ALA A 60 -5.15 16.64 -30.39
CA ALA A 60 -5.67 18.01 -30.45
C ALA A 60 -7.05 18.04 -31.11
N GLU A 61 -7.25 17.26 -32.18
CA GLU A 61 -8.54 17.11 -32.84
C GLU A 61 -9.59 16.50 -31.90
N ARG A 62 -9.24 15.43 -31.16
CA ARG A 62 -10.10 14.80 -30.16
C ARG A 62 -10.51 15.76 -29.06
N SER A 63 -9.55 16.49 -28.47
CA SER A 63 -9.80 17.50 -27.45
C SER A 63 -10.70 18.64 -27.97
N ALA A 64 -10.48 19.12 -29.19
CA ALA A 64 -11.31 20.16 -29.79
C ALA A 64 -12.75 19.68 -30.03
N ALA A 65 -12.93 18.47 -30.55
CA ALA A 65 -14.25 17.89 -30.78
C ALA A 65 -15.01 17.63 -29.48
N LEU A 66 -14.32 17.17 -28.42
CA LEU A 66 -14.89 16.97 -27.10
C LEU A 66 -15.37 18.28 -26.46
N ARG A 67 -14.57 19.35 -26.53
CA ARG A 67 -14.98 20.68 -26.02
C ARG A 67 -16.19 21.22 -26.76
N GLN A 68 -16.23 21.05 -28.08
CA GLN A 68 -17.40 21.45 -28.88
C GLN A 68 -18.64 20.65 -28.48
N LEU A 69 -18.47 19.34 -28.24
CA LEU A 69 -19.55 18.47 -27.79
C LEU A 69 -20.05 18.87 -26.39
N ALA A 70 -19.17 19.21 -25.46
CA ALA A 70 -19.56 19.65 -24.12
C ALA A 70 -20.28 21.01 -24.15
N ALA A 71 -19.82 21.92 -25.00
CA ALA A 71 -20.40 23.24 -25.16
C ALA A 71 -21.79 23.24 -25.83
N SER A 72 -22.18 22.18 -26.55
CA SER A 72 -23.49 22.12 -27.20
C SER A 72 -24.65 22.03 -26.20
N GLY A 73 -24.40 21.52 -24.99
CA GLY A 73 -25.47 21.28 -24.00
C GLY A 73 -26.47 20.20 -24.45
N ASP A 74 -26.10 19.38 -25.42
CA ASP A 74 -26.93 18.31 -25.94
C ASP A 74 -27.01 17.11 -24.98
N ALA A 75 -28.22 16.80 -24.53
CA ALA A 75 -28.45 15.65 -23.63
C ALA A 75 -28.09 14.30 -24.28
N ALA A 76 -28.16 14.18 -25.61
CA ALA A 76 -27.79 12.95 -26.30
C ALA A 76 -26.27 12.71 -26.36
N ALA A 77 -25.46 13.72 -26.03
CA ALA A 77 -24.01 13.61 -25.93
C ALA A 77 -23.53 12.91 -24.65
N ALA A 78 -24.36 12.85 -23.60
CA ALA A 78 -23.99 12.26 -22.31
C ALA A 78 -23.62 10.77 -22.43
N ALA A 79 -24.42 9.97 -23.17
CA ALA A 79 -24.16 8.53 -23.28
C ALA A 79 -22.91 8.18 -24.12
N PRO A 80 -22.65 8.80 -25.30
CA PRO A 80 -21.38 8.64 -26.00
C PRO A 80 -20.15 9.03 -25.19
N LEU A 81 -20.24 10.11 -24.40
CA LEU A 81 -19.14 10.57 -23.57
C LEU A 81 -18.86 9.56 -22.45
N LEU A 82 -19.90 9.11 -21.74
CA LEU A 82 -19.78 8.10 -20.68
C LEU A 82 -19.09 6.82 -21.19
N ARG A 83 -19.54 6.29 -22.33
CA ARG A 83 -18.93 5.08 -22.94
C ARG A 83 -17.45 5.27 -23.28
N GLU A 84 -17.09 6.43 -23.80
CA GLU A 84 -15.69 6.72 -24.14
C GLU A 84 -14.83 6.87 -22.86
N TYR A 85 -15.39 7.48 -21.82
CA TYR A 85 -14.75 7.61 -20.52
C TYR A 85 -14.52 6.26 -19.83
N GLU A 86 -15.51 5.37 -19.85
CA GLU A 86 -15.40 3.99 -19.33
C GLU A 86 -14.35 3.20 -20.11
N ARG A 87 -14.40 3.22 -21.46
CA ARG A 87 -13.43 2.56 -22.34
C ARG A 87 -11.99 3.03 -22.07
N CYS A 88 -11.79 4.34 -21.97
CA CYS A 88 -10.49 4.92 -21.68
C CYS A 88 -10.02 4.55 -20.26
N GLY A 89 -10.94 4.55 -19.28
CA GLY A 89 -10.67 4.10 -17.92
C GLY A 89 -10.18 2.66 -17.83
N ALA A 90 -10.84 1.73 -18.53
CA ALA A 90 -10.44 0.32 -18.64
C ALA A 90 -9.04 0.18 -19.26
N ALA A 91 -8.81 0.87 -20.39
CA ALA A 91 -7.52 0.84 -21.09
C ALA A 91 -6.36 1.41 -20.25
N TRP A 92 -6.63 2.47 -19.49
CA TRP A 92 -5.66 3.10 -18.60
C TRP A 92 -5.29 2.21 -17.42
N ARG A 93 -6.28 1.60 -16.75
CA ARG A 93 -6.04 0.67 -15.64
C ARG A 93 -5.29 -0.58 -16.08
N ALA A 94 -5.65 -1.16 -17.23
CA ALA A 94 -4.92 -2.28 -17.81
C ALA A 94 -3.45 -1.92 -18.10
N ALA A 95 -3.17 -0.72 -18.60
CA ALA A 95 -1.81 -0.25 -18.83
C ALA A 95 -1.04 -0.03 -17.51
N GLN A 96 -1.67 0.51 -16.46
CA GLN A 96 -1.04 0.68 -15.15
C GLN A 96 -0.66 -0.65 -14.50
N ASN A 97 -1.54 -1.66 -14.57
CA ASN A 97 -1.24 -2.98 -14.04
C ASN A 97 -0.05 -3.61 -14.77
N GLU A 98 0.03 -3.42 -16.09
CA GLU A 98 1.13 -3.92 -16.90
C GLU A 98 2.46 -3.20 -16.58
N VAL A 99 2.43 -1.88 -16.37
CA VAL A 99 3.60 -1.11 -15.91
C VAL A 99 4.11 -1.65 -14.58
N ARG A 100 3.23 -1.89 -13.59
CA ARG A 100 3.64 -2.46 -12.29
C ARG A 100 4.29 -3.83 -12.47
N ARG A 101 3.67 -4.71 -13.25
CA ARG A 101 4.19 -6.06 -13.54
C ARG A 101 5.60 -6.00 -14.16
N LEU A 102 5.76 -5.22 -15.22
CA LEU A 102 7.01 -5.11 -15.96
C LEU A 102 8.11 -4.41 -15.13
N ALA A 103 7.76 -3.40 -14.34
CA ALA A 103 8.70 -2.72 -13.44
C ALA A 103 9.25 -3.69 -12.39
N MET A 104 8.39 -4.52 -11.78
CA MET A 104 8.82 -5.57 -10.86
C MET A 104 9.75 -6.58 -11.52
N GLU A 105 9.40 -7.07 -12.72
CA GLU A 105 10.23 -8.02 -13.46
C GLU A 105 11.59 -7.42 -13.82
N ALA A 106 11.62 -6.14 -14.22
CA ALA A 106 12.84 -5.42 -14.53
C ALA A 106 13.74 -5.23 -13.29
N GLU A 107 13.19 -4.83 -12.14
CA GLU A 107 13.95 -4.65 -10.89
C GLU A 107 14.58 -5.97 -10.42
N ARG A 108 13.82 -7.07 -10.46
CA ARG A 108 14.32 -8.42 -10.13
C ARG A 108 15.52 -8.77 -11.00
N LYS A 109 15.41 -8.51 -12.31
CA LYS A 109 16.41 -8.88 -13.30
C LYS A 109 17.65 -7.99 -13.20
N GLU A 110 17.48 -6.72 -12.84
CA GLU A 110 18.57 -5.80 -12.55
C GLU A 110 19.36 -6.20 -11.30
N HIS A 111 18.69 -6.64 -10.23
CA HIS A 111 19.36 -7.15 -9.04
C HIS A 111 20.18 -8.41 -9.33
N LEU A 112 19.59 -9.38 -10.05
CA LEU A 112 20.29 -10.58 -10.49
C LEU A 112 21.50 -10.25 -11.38
N LEU A 113 21.33 -9.32 -12.32
CA LEU A 113 22.41 -8.89 -13.20
C LEU A 113 23.57 -8.27 -12.42
N ARG A 114 23.29 -7.39 -11.44
CA ARG A 114 24.32 -6.78 -10.59
C ARG A 114 25.17 -7.82 -9.86
N GLN A 115 24.52 -8.84 -9.27
CA GLN A 115 25.21 -9.94 -8.60
C GLN A 115 26.08 -10.76 -9.57
N LEU A 116 25.57 -11.01 -10.79
CA LEU A 116 26.33 -11.70 -11.82
C LEU A 116 27.53 -10.88 -12.32
N GLU A 117 27.39 -9.58 -12.48
CA GLU A 117 28.46 -8.66 -12.91
C GLU A 117 29.58 -8.53 -11.87
N GLU A 118 29.24 -8.43 -10.59
CA GLU A 118 30.22 -8.45 -9.50
C GLU A 118 31.04 -9.75 -9.51
N ARG A 119 30.39 -10.88 -9.81
CA ARG A 119 31.04 -12.18 -9.88
C ARG A 119 31.83 -12.42 -11.15
N LEU A 120 31.41 -11.84 -12.27
CA LEU A 120 32.14 -11.88 -13.53
C LEU A 120 33.58 -11.37 -13.34
N THR A 121 33.82 -10.44 -12.40
CA THR A 121 35.17 -9.98 -12.05
C THR A 121 36.10 -11.07 -11.50
N ARG A 122 35.56 -12.23 -11.10
CA ARG A 122 36.26 -13.36 -10.49
C ARG A 122 36.08 -14.68 -11.27
N ASP A 123 35.15 -14.73 -12.22
CA ASP A 123 34.78 -15.93 -13.00
C ASP A 123 34.28 -15.55 -14.40
N ASP A 124 35.18 -15.62 -15.38
CA ASP A 124 34.91 -15.29 -16.78
C ASP A 124 33.89 -16.21 -17.45
N SER A 125 33.63 -17.41 -16.90
CA SER A 125 32.67 -18.36 -17.47
C SER A 125 31.23 -17.84 -17.45
N LEU A 126 30.95 -16.82 -16.62
CA LEU A 126 29.64 -16.19 -16.48
C LEU A 126 29.30 -15.20 -17.61
N GLN A 127 30.25 -14.85 -18.48
CA GLN A 127 30.09 -13.79 -19.48
C GLN A 127 28.86 -13.98 -20.39
N SER A 128 28.61 -15.21 -20.84
CA SER A 128 27.45 -15.53 -21.70
C SER A 128 26.12 -15.36 -20.95
N SER A 129 26.07 -15.77 -19.68
CA SER A 129 24.90 -15.61 -18.83
C SER A 129 24.61 -14.12 -18.58
N VAL A 130 25.64 -13.33 -18.24
CA VAL A 130 25.53 -11.87 -18.07
C VAL A 130 24.97 -11.21 -19.32
N ASN A 131 25.48 -11.56 -20.50
CA ASN A 131 25.01 -10.98 -21.76
C ASN A 131 23.52 -11.31 -22.03
N GLY A 132 23.12 -12.58 -21.86
CA GLY A 132 21.71 -12.97 -22.02
C GLY A 132 20.79 -12.30 -20.99
N GLN A 133 21.28 -12.08 -19.75
CA GLN A 133 20.52 -11.34 -18.75
C GLN A 133 20.38 -9.86 -19.09
N ARG A 134 21.42 -9.21 -19.65
CA ARG A 134 21.37 -7.83 -20.15
C ARG A 134 20.36 -7.67 -21.28
N GLU A 135 20.39 -8.55 -22.29
CA GLU A 135 19.47 -8.49 -23.43
C GLU A 135 18.01 -8.57 -22.99
N ALA A 136 17.66 -9.56 -22.16
CA ALA A 136 16.28 -9.69 -21.69
C ALA A 136 15.87 -8.58 -20.69
N LEU A 137 16.82 -7.91 -20.02
CA LEU A 137 16.50 -6.69 -19.24
C LEU A 137 16.20 -5.50 -20.19
N MET A 138 16.91 -5.37 -21.31
CA MET A 138 16.61 -4.34 -22.31
C MET A 138 15.24 -4.55 -22.94
N GLU A 139 14.85 -5.79 -23.24
CA GLU A 139 13.53 -6.13 -23.78
C GLU A 139 12.42 -5.75 -22.80
N LEU A 140 12.53 -6.18 -21.53
CA LEU A 140 11.59 -5.79 -20.47
C LEU A 140 11.46 -4.28 -20.31
N ARG A 141 12.58 -3.54 -20.33
CA ARG A 141 12.57 -2.07 -20.25
C ARG A 141 11.87 -1.45 -21.45
N SER A 142 12.00 -2.01 -22.65
CA SER A 142 11.28 -1.54 -23.84
C SER A 142 9.77 -1.78 -23.74
N GLU A 143 9.33 -2.94 -23.22
CA GLU A 143 7.92 -3.21 -22.98
C GLU A 143 7.33 -2.31 -21.88
N LEU A 144 8.11 -2.07 -20.82
CA LEU A 144 7.77 -1.15 -19.74
C LEU A 144 7.54 0.25 -20.31
N GLU A 145 8.48 0.77 -21.09
CA GLU A 145 8.37 2.10 -21.72
C GLU A 145 7.13 2.22 -22.60
N LYS A 146 6.82 1.20 -23.42
CA LYS A 146 5.59 1.18 -24.24
C LYS A 146 4.32 1.23 -23.39
N SER A 147 4.32 0.55 -22.25
CA SER A 147 3.19 0.53 -21.32
C SER A 147 3.05 1.85 -20.57
N GLU A 148 4.17 2.47 -20.18
CA GLU A 148 4.21 3.82 -19.60
C GLU A 148 3.68 4.88 -20.58
N GLN A 149 4.09 4.82 -21.85
CA GLN A 149 3.57 5.69 -22.91
C GLN A 149 2.05 5.52 -23.10
N ARG A 150 1.51 4.31 -22.93
CA ARG A 150 0.05 4.10 -22.94
C ARG A 150 -0.62 4.76 -21.73
N VAL A 151 -0.04 4.65 -20.53
CA VAL A 151 -0.55 5.33 -19.33
C VAL A 151 -0.56 6.85 -19.53
N GLU A 152 0.51 7.42 -20.07
CA GLU A 152 0.66 8.85 -20.35
C GLU A 152 -0.27 9.34 -21.46
N ARG A 153 -0.65 8.47 -22.39
CA ARG A 153 -1.63 8.80 -23.44
C ARG A 153 -3.06 8.78 -22.91
N GLU A 154 -3.46 7.71 -22.22
CA GLU A 154 -4.86 7.51 -21.80
C GLU A 154 -5.22 8.36 -20.56
N GLY A 155 -4.30 8.54 -19.60
CA GLY A 155 -4.58 9.24 -18.35
C GLY A 155 -5.05 10.69 -18.52
N PRO A 156 -4.30 11.54 -19.24
CA PRO A 156 -4.71 12.91 -19.53
C PRO A 156 -5.99 13.01 -20.36
N TRP A 157 -6.22 12.06 -21.28
CA TRP A 157 -7.45 12.01 -22.07
C TRP A 157 -8.67 11.69 -21.20
N ARG A 158 -8.55 10.71 -20.31
CA ARG A 158 -9.55 10.40 -19.29
C ARG A 158 -9.87 11.61 -18.42
N GLY A 159 -8.85 12.35 -17.99
CA GLY A 159 -9.03 13.59 -17.22
C GLY A 159 -9.82 14.64 -17.99
N GLU A 160 -9.51 14.86 -19.27
CA GLU A 160 -10.26 15.81 -20.10
C GLU A 160 -11.72 15.37 -20.31
N LEU A 161 -11.97 14.07 -20.57
CA LEU A 161 -13.33 13.51 -20.66
C LEU A 161 -14.12 13.77 -19.37
N ARG A 162 -13.52 13.53 -18.22
CA ARG A 162 -14.11 13.73 -16.89
C ARG A 162 -14.56 15.19 -16.69
N GLU A 163 -13.68 16.14 -16.99
CA GLU A 163 -13.98 17.57 -16.85
C GLU A 163 -15.06 18.03 -17.84
N GLN A 164 -14.96 17.59 -19.10
CA GLN A 164 -15.92 17.98 -20.14
C GLN A 164 -17.30 17.37 -19.92
N ALA A 165 -17.39 16.20 -19.29
CA ALA A 165 -18.65 15.64 -18.83
C ALA A 165 -19.33 16.53 -17.78
N ALA A 166 -18.58 17.03 -16.80
CA ALA A 166 -19.10 17.95 -15.79
C ALA A 166 -19.58 19.26 -16.41
N VAL A 167 -18.82 19.83 -17.35
CA VAL A 167 -19.23 21.01 -18.13
C VAL A 167 -20.54 20.75 -18.88
N LEU A 168 -20.63 19.64 -19.63
CA LEU A 168 -21.82 19.27 -20.39
C LEU A 168 -23.05 19.19 -19.47
N LEU A 169 -22.95 18.49 -18.34
CA LEU A 169 -24.06 18.29 -17.42
C LEU A 169 -24.46 19.57 -16.68
N SER A 170 -23.50 20.48 -16.42
CA SER A 170 -23.79 21.79 -15.83
C SER A 170 -24.59 22.70 -16.76
N GLY A 171 -24.45 22.52 -18.08
CA GLY A 171 -25.22 23.25 -19.10
C GLY A 171 -26.65 22.72 -19.29
N PHE A 172 -27.01 21.59 -18.69
CA PHE A 172 -28.35 21.03 -18.81
C PHE A 172 -29.36 21.73 -17.90
N SER A 173 -30.62 21.78 -18.34
CA SER A 173 -31.73 22.08 -17.43
C SER A 173 -31.78 21.04 -16.30
N THR A 174 -32.31 21.41 -15.14
CA THR A 174 -32.42 20.52 -13.96
C THR A 174 -33.02 19.15 -14.31
N ALA A 175 -34.03 19.12 -15.18
CA ALA A 175 -34.67 17.87 -15.63
C ALA A 175 -33.73 17.00 -16.48
N LYS A 176 -33.01 17.59 -17.44
CA LYS A 176 -32.05 16.88 -18.31
C LYS A 176 -30.84 16.39 -17.51
N ALA A 177 -30.29 17.22 -16.63
CA ALA A 177 -29.19 16.87 -15.73
C ALA A 177 -29.56 15.70 -14.82
N ARG A 178 -30.81 15.66 -14.33
CA ARG A 178 -31.31 14.54 -13.53
C ARG A 178 -31.41 13.25 -14.34
N THR A 179 -31.88 13.30 -15.58
CA THR A 179 -31.95 12.11 -16.44
C THR A 179 -30.57 11.57 -16.79
N ALA A 180 -29.61 12.44 -17.11
CA ALA A 180 -28.23 12.03 -17.38
C ALA A 180 -27.59 11.39 -16.14
N ARG A 181 -27.73 12.02 -14.96
CA ARG A 181 -27.25 11.45 -13.69
C ARG A 181 -27.89 10.12 -13.36
N LYS A 182 -29.18 9.92 -13.64
CA LYS A 182 -29.84 8.61 -13.47
C LYS A 182 -29.21 7.50 -14.30
N ALA A 183 -28.72 7.81 -15.51
CA ALA A 183 -28.01 6.82 -16.32
C ALA A 183 -26.66 6.45 -15.68
N ILE A 184 -25.88 7.44 -15.25
CA ILE A 184 -24.59 7.19 -14.57
C ILE A 184 -24.79 6.40 -13.27
N TRP A 185 -25.82 6.75 -12.48
CA TRP A 185 -26.19 6.00 -11.28
C TRP A 185 -26.61 4.55 -11.54
N LYS A 186 -27.23 4.29 -12.69
CA LYS A 186 -27.56 2.93 -13.10
C LYS A 186 -26.28 2.13 -13.32
N ASP A 187 -25.32 2.69 -14.05
CA ASP A 187 -24.06 1.99 -14.33
C ASP A 187 -23.23 1.80 -13.04
N ALA A 188 -23.19 2.79 -12.14
CA ALA A 188 -22.54 2.66 -10.82
C ALA A 188 -23.09 1.49 -9.97
N ARG A 189 -24.40 1.25 -10.05
CA ARG A 189 -25.11 0.22 -9.27
C ARG A 189 -25.10 -1.16 -9.95
N GLU A 190 -25.30 -1.19 -11.27
CA GLU A 190 -25.75 -2.40 -11.97
C GLU A 190 -24.81 -2.85 -13.11
N ALA A 191 -23.77 -2.08 -13.47
CA ALA A 191 -22.91 -2.47 -14.58
C ALA A 191 -22.20 -3.81 -14.28
N PRO A 192 -22.16 -4.75 -15.26
CA PRO A 192 -21.64 -6.10 -15.04
C PRO A 192 -20.12 -6.11 -14.84
N ALA A 193 -19.40 -5.19 -15.48
CA ALA A 193 -17.97 -5.04 -15.28
C ALA A 193 -17.70 -4.09 -14.09
N SER A 194 -16.87 -4.54 -13.13
CA SER A 194 -16.39 -3.72 -12.01
C SER A 194 -15.77 -2.40 -12.50
N GLU A 195 -15.11 -2.47 -13.66
CA GLU A 195 -14.48 -1.36 -14.35
C GLU A 195 -15.45 -0.21 -14.70
N ASP A 196 -16.62 -0.57 -15.21
CA ASP A 196 -17.66 0.38 -15.61
C ASP A 196 -18.29 1.02 -14.37
N ARG A 197 -18.53 0.22 -13.33
CA ARG A 197 -19.03 0.72 -12.03
C ARG A 197 -18.07 1.75 -11.42
N LEU A 198 -16.76 1.47 -11.44
CA LEU A 198 -15.73 2.40 -10.94
C LEU A 198 -15.71 3.71 -11.74
N GLY A 199 -15.81 3.62 -13.07
CA GLY A 199 -15.89 4.79 -13.94
C GLY A 199 -17.13 5.64 -13.63
N ALA A 200 -18.29 5.02 -13.53
CA ALA A 200 -19.53 5.70 -13.20
C ALA A 200 -19.47 6.41 -11.83
N VAL A 201 -18.90 5.75 -10.81
CA VAL A 201 -18.69 6.36 -9.47
C VAL A 201 -17.75 7.56 -9.53
N ASP A 202 -16.59 7.44 -10.20
CA ASP A 202 -15.65 8.57 -10.33
C ASP A 202 -16.33 9.77 -11.02
N LEU A 203 -17.10 9.50 -12.08
CA LEU A 203 -17.80 10.54 -12.80
C LEU A 203 -18.89 11.22 -11.95
N LEU A 204 -19.64 10.46 -11.14
CA LEU A 204 -20.63 11.01 -10.20
C LEU A 204 -19.99 11.97 -9.20
N GLY A 205 -18.79 11.64 -8.69
CA GLY A 205 -18.04 12.51 -7.80
C GLY A 205 -17.78 13.89 -8.41
N ARG A 206 -17.28 13.91 -9.66
CA ARG A 206 -16.95 15.16 -10.36
C ARG A 206 -18.16 15.96 -10.81
N VAL A 207 -19.19 15.27 -11.32
CA VAL A 207 -20.44 15.89 -11.77
C VAL A 207 -21.21 16.47 -10.58
N GLY A 208 -21.12 15.82 -9.42
CA GLY A 208 -21.74 16.23 -8.18
C GLY A 208 -23.26 16.32 -8.26
N GLY A 209 -23.82 17.26 -7.50
CA GLY A 209 -25.26 17.44 -7.33
C GLY A 209 -25.69 17.28 -5.89
N ASP A 210 -26.78 17.96 -5.56
CA ASP A 210 -27.35 17.94 -4.22
C ASP A 210 -27.60 16.51 -3.73
N GLY A 211 -26.92 16.12 -2.65
CA GLY A 211 -27.08 14.79 -2.03
C GLY A 211 -26.28 13.67 -2.69
N THR A 212 -25.54 13.92 -3.78
CA THR A 212 -24.70 12.91 -4.44
C THR A 212 -23.68 12.30 -3.46
N ALA A 213 -23.09 13.11 -2.57
CA ALA A 213 -22.15 12.63 -1.56
C ALA A 213 -22.78 11.61 -0.59
N VAL A 214 -24.05 11.82 -0.22
CA VAL A 214 -24.78 10.92 0.67
C VAL A 214 -25.16 9.63 -0.06
N GLU A 215 -25.65 9.70 -1.30
CA GLU A 215 -25.95 8.51 -2.10
C GLU A 215 -24.69 7.67 -2.41
N LEU A 216 -23.53 8.31 -2.60
CA LEU A 216 -22.26 7.60 -2.79
C LEU A 216 -21.80 6.93 -1.49
N GLN A 217 -22.09 7.53 -0.33
CA GLN A 217 -21.86 6.90 0.96
C GLN A 217 -22.76 5.67 1.17
N GLU A 218 -23.98 5.67 0.64
CA GLU A 218 -24.86 4.48 0.66
C GLU A 218 -24.28 3.33 -0.18
N LEU A 219 -23.74 3.60 -1.38
CA LEU A 219 -23.05 2.57 -2.18
C LEU A 219 -21.79 2.02 -1.48
N LEU A 220 -21.07 2.89 -0.78
CA LEU A 220 -19.95 2.51 0.06
C LEU A 220 -20.40 1.55 1.19
N ASP A 221 -21.53 1.82 1.84
CA ASP A 221 -22.08 0.95 2.89
C ASP A 221 -22.51 -0.42 2.34
N ASP A 222 -23.14 -0.45 1.16
CA ASP A 222 -23.48 -1.69 0.46
C ASP A 222 -22.23 -2.52 0.13
N ALA A 223 -21.19 -1.88 -0.40
CA ALA A 223 -19.92 -2.53 -0.72
C ALA A 223 -19.22 -3.08 0.52
N ALA A 224 -19.23 -2.33 1.62
CA ALA A 224 -18.71 -2.78 2.91
C ALA A 224 -19.51 -3.98 3.45
N GLY A 225 -20.83 -3.98 3.26
CA GLY A 225 -21.71 -5.08 3.62
C GLY A 225 -21.42 -6.38 2.85
N GLU A 226 -21.28 -6.29 1.53
CA GLU A 226 -20.89 -7.43 0.68
C GLU A 226 -19.50 -7.94 1.02
N ARG A 227 -18.54 -7.04 1.23
CA ARG A 227 -17.20 -7.37 1.68
C ARG A 227 -17.23 -8.15 3.00
N ALA A 228 -18.01 -7.70 3.98
CA ALA A 228 -18.15 -8.40 5.27
C ALA A 228 -18.75 -9.81 5.13
N ARG A 229 -19.65 -10.03 4.15
CA ARG A 229 -20.20 -11.36 3.83
C ARG A 229 -19.12 -12.27 3.21
N LEU A 230 -18.33 -11.75 2.28
CA LEU A 230 -17.24 -12.48 1.64
C LEU A 230 -16.12 -12.82 2.64
N ALA A 231 -15.76 -11.89 3.52
CA ALA A 231 -14.74 -12.07 4.54
C ALA A 231 -15.08 -13.20 5.52
N LYS A 232 -16.37 -13.39 5.84
CA LYS A 232 -16.82 -14.53 6.66
C LYS A 232 -16.74 -15.88 5.93
N ARG A 233 -16.81 -15.88 4.60
CA ARG A 233 -16.79 -17.10 3.77
C ARG A 233 -15.37 -17.57 3.46
N LEU A 234 -14.43 -16.64 3.29
CA LEU A 234 -13.06 -16.93 2.87
C LEU A 234 -12.32 -17.92 3.81
N PRO A 235 -12.31 -17.75 5.15
CA PRO A 235 -11.56 -18.64 6.05
C PRO A 235 -11.94 -20.12 5.91
N LYS A 236 -13.23 -20.41 5.69
CA LYS A 236 -13.70 -21.78 5.48
C LYS A 236 -13.13 -22.36 4.18
N LEU A 237 -13.12 -21.58 3.10
CA LEU A 237 -12.54 -22.01 1.83
C LEU A 237 -11.03 -22.23 1.93
N GLU A 238 -10.33 -21.37 2.67
CA GLU A 238 -8.88 -21.51 2.91
C GLU A 238 -8.56 -22.77 3.72
N VAL A 239 -9.36 -23.08 4.74
CA VAL A 239 -9.25 -24.35 5.47
C VAL A 239 -9.48 -25.54 4.54
N ASP A 240 -10.44 -25.45 3.61
CA ASP A 240 -10.70 -26.51 2.64
C ASP A 240 -9.55 -26.65 1.62
N VAL A 241 -8.92 -25.55 1.19
CA VAL A 241 -7.68 -25.58 0.38
C VAL A 241 -6.58 -26.32 1.15
N ARG A 242 -6.29 -25.94 2.39
CA ARG A 242 -5.26 -26.56 3.23
C ARG A 242 -5.51 -28.06 3.45
N LYS A 243 -6.77 -28.46 3.66
CA LYS A 243 -7.15 -29.88 3.77
C LYS A 243 -6.86 -30.65 2.48
N MET A 244 -7.12 -30.05 1.33
CA MET A 244 -6.83 -30.66 0.03
C MET A 244 -5.32 -30.77 -0.21
N GLU A 245 -4.53 -29.75 0.14
CA GLU A 245 -3.06 -29.79 0.07
C GLU A 245 -2.50 -30.93 0.92
N LYS A 246 -2.93 -31.03 2.19
CA LYS A 246 -2.51 -32.13 3.09
C LYS A 246 -2.87 -33.50 2.53
N ARG A 247 -4.07 -33.64 1.95
CA ARG A 247 -4.51 -34.89 1.33
C ARG A 247 -3.65 -35.24 0.11
N MET A 248 -3.33 -34.26 -0.73
CA MET A 248 -2.46 -34.45 -1.89
C MET A 248 -1.05 -34.84 -1.47
N GLN A 249 -0.50 -34.22 -0.43
CA GLN A 249 0.82 -34.56 0.08
C GLN A 249 0.87 -35.97 0.68
N ALA A 250 -0.15 -36.36 1.44
CA ALA A 250 -0.30 -37.74 1.92
C ALA A 250 -0.44 -38.75 0.77
N GLU A 251 -1.15 -38.39 -0.30
CA GLU A 251 -1.29 -39.21 -1.50
C GLU A 251 0.06 -39.37 -2.24
N MET A 252 0.83 -38.30 -2.38
CA MET A 252 2.18 -38.33 -2.98
C MET A 252 3.13 -39.25 -2.22
N VAL A 253 3.11 -39.20 -0.88
CA VAL A 253 3.91 -40.11 -0.04
C VAL A 253 3.42 -41.55 -0.21
N ARG A 254 2.09 -41.77 -0.21
CA ARG A 254 1.51 -43.12 -0.31
C ARG A 254 1.80 -43.79 -1.66
N LEU A 255 1.79 -43.04 -2.75
CA LEU A 255 1.92 -43.58 -4.10
C LEU A 255 3.38 -43.76 -4.55
N GLY A 256 4.34 -43.11 -3.88
CA GLY A 256 5.76 -43.23 -4.19
C GLY A 256 6.14 -42.63 -5.55
N GLY A 257 6.88 -41.52 -5.56
CA GLY A 257 7.40 -40.93 -6.80
C GLY A 257 6.62 -39.71 -7.32
N GLY A 258 5.96 -38.94 -6.44
CA GLY A 258 5.38 -37.64 -6.80
C GLY A 258 4.13 -37.70 -7.68
N GLN A 259 3.52 -38.87 -7.83
CA GLN A 259 2.27 -39.04 -8.57
C GLN A 259 1.06 -38.63 -7.71
N ILE A 260 0.16 -37.83 -8.29
CA ILE A 260 -1.12 -37.42 -7.70
C ILE A 260 -2.23 -37.89 -8.65
N SER A 261 -3.36 -38.38 -8.13
CA SER A 261 -4.50 -38.68 -8.99
C SER A 261 -5.09 -37.42 -9.62
N ARG A 262 -5.48 -37.53 -10.90
CA ARG A 262 -6.13 -36.44 -11.64
C ARG A 262 -7.39 -35.92 -10.92
N ALA A 263 -8.15 -36.79 -10.27
CA ALA A 263 -9.34 -36.42 -9.51
C ALA A 263 -9.01 -35.56 -8.27
N SER A 264 -7.96 -35.91 -7.51
CA SER A 264 -7.48 -35.10 -6.39
C SER A 264 -6.99 -33.72 -6.87
N GLN A 265 -6.27 -33.69 -8.00
CA GLN A 265 -5.78 -32.46 -8.61
C GLN A 265 -6.93 -31.54 -9.08
N GLU A 266 -7.93 -32.08 -9.78
CA GLU A 266 -9.11 -31.32 -10.22
C GLU A 266 -9.94 -30.78 -9.05
N GLN A 267 -10.09 -31.56 -7.97
CA GLN A 267 -10.77 -31.11 -6.76
C GLN A 267 -9.99 -29.98 -6.06
N TYR A 268 -8.68 -30.12 -5.92
CA TYR A 268 -7.81 -29.09 -5.35
C TYR A 268 -7.89 -27.80 -6.15
N GLU A 269 -7.75 -27.88 -7.48
CA GLU A 269 -7.85 -26.70 -8.33
C GLU A 269 -9.20 -26.00 -8.23
N ARG A 270 -10.30 -26.76 -8.12
CA ARG A 270 -11.63 -26.18 -7.97
C ARG A 270 -11.75 -25.38 -6.67
N VAL A 271 -11.36 -25.96 -5.54
CA VAL A 271 -11.43 -25.29 -4.23
C VAL A 271 -10.48 -24.09 -4.19
N ARG A 272 -9.27 -24.24 -4.74
CA ARG A 272 -8.31 -23.15 -4.89
C ARG A 272 -8.86 -22.00 -5.74
N ARG A 273 -9.48 -22.29 -6.89
CA ARG A 273 -10.11 -21.29 -7.76
C ARG A 273 -11.29 -20.59 -7.07
N GLU A 274 -12.08 -21.31 -6.28
CA GLU A 274 -13.17 -20.69 -5.51
C GLU A 274 -12.63 -19.74 -4.44
N ALA A 275 -11.62 -20.16 -3.67
CA ALA A 275 -10.96 -19.32 -2.68
C ALA A 275 -10.33 -18.07 -3.33
N ALA A 276 -9.63 -18.24 -4.45
CA ALA A 276 -9.05 -17.15 -5.22
C ALA A 276 -10.13 -16.19 -5.75
N GLY A 277 -11.26 -16.71 -6.24
CA GLY A 277 -12.39 -15.89 -6.68
C GLY A 277 -13.00 -15.05 -5.55
N VAL A 278 -13.11 -15.60 -4.33
CA VAL A 278 -13.56 -14.84 -3.16
C VAL A 278 -12.54 -13.77 -2.74
N ARG A 279 -11.24 -14.06 -2.81
CA ARG A 279 -10.18 -13.04 -2.59
C ARG A 279 -10.26 -11.91 -3.61
N GLY A 280 -10.39 -12.25 -4.89
CA GLY A 280 -10.57 -11.25 -5.96
C GLY A 280 -11.79 -10.36 -5.69
N ALA A 281 -12.93 -10.96 -5.34
CA ALA A 281 -14.14 -10.21 -5.01
C ALA A 281 -13.98 -9.30 -3.76
N LEU A 282 -13.22 -9.72 -2.75
CA LEU A 282 -12.90 -8.89 -1.59
C LEU A 282 -12.06 -7.66 -1.99
N THR A 283 -11.05 -7.87 -2.84
CA THR A 283 -10.24 -6.79 -3.41
C THR A 283 -11.11 -5.84 -4.21
N ASP A 284 -11.98 -6.36 -5.08
CA ASP A 284 -12.90 -5.55 -5.89
C ASP A 284 -13.83 -4.69 -5.03
N GLN A 285 -14.43 -5.26 -3.97
CA GLN A 285 -15.27 -4.48 -3.04
C GLN A 285 -14.47 -3.39 -2.31
N THR A 286 -13.22 -3.68 -1.95
CA THR A 286 -12.34 -2.72 -1.27
C THR A 286 -11.97 -1.56 -2.19
N VAL A 287 -11.62 -1.85 -3.44
CA VAL A 287 -11.35 -0.83 -4.48
C VAL A 287 -12.60 -0.01 -4.78
N PHE A 288 -13.76 -0.65 -4.89
CA PHE A 288 -15.03 0.03 -5.13
C PHE A 288 -15.43 0.95 -3.97
N ALA A 289 -15.26 0.50 -2.72
CA ALA A 289 -15.48 1.31 -1.52
C ALA A 289 -14.52 2.52 -1.45
N GLU A 290 -13.25 2.35 -1.82
CA GLU A 290 -12.29 3.46 -1.91
C GLU A 290 -12.72 4.49 -2.97
N GLN A 291 -13.09 4.03 -4.17
CA GLN A 291 -13.56 4.89 -5.24
C GLN A 291 -14.85 5.65 -4.86
N CYS A 292 -15.77 5.02 -4.10
CA CYS A 292 -16.95 5.68 -3.56
C CYS A 292 -16.57 6.75 -2.53
N THR A 293 -15.56 6.48 -1.69
CA THR A 293 -15.06 7.42 -0.69
C THR A 293 -14.49 8.69 -1.35
N ASP A 294 -13.64 8.52 -2.36
CA ASP A 294 -13.05 9.65 -3.11
C ASP A 294 -14.11 10.44 -3.88
N ALA A 295 -15.01 9.74 -4.59
CA ALA A 295 -16.08 10.39 -5.32
C ALA A 295 -17.05 11.13 -4.39
N ALA A 296 -17.38 10.56 -3.23
CA ALA A 296 -18.26 11.22 -2.26
C ALA A 296 -17.61 12.47 -1.65
N ALA A 297 -16.30 12.43 -1.39
CA ALA A 297 -15.54 13.57 -0.88
C ALA A 297 -15.54 14.73 -1.88
N GLU A 298 -15.30 14.44 -3.16
CA GLU A 298 -15.36 15.44 -4.22
C GLU A 298 -16.78 15.96 -4.42
N ALA A 299 -17.79 15.09 -4.45
CA ALA A 299 -19.18 15.51 -4.53
C ALA A 299 -19.59 16.41 -3.35
N LEU A 300 -19.10 16.13 -2.14
CA LEU A 300 -19.34 16.96 -0.96
C LEU A 300 -18.70 18.34 -1.11
N SER A 301 -17.51 18.41 -1.72
CA SER A 301 -16.83 19.68 -2.01
C SER A 301 -17.58 20.55 -3.03
N LEU A 302 -18.45 19.93 -3.84
CA LEU A 302 -19.29 20.57 -4.85
C LEU A 302 -20.76 20.78 -4.38
N GLU A 303 -21.08 20.39 -3.14
CA GLU A 303 -22.42 20.55 -2.57
C GLU A 303 -22.75 22.04 -2.39
N SER A 304 -24.02 22.40 -2.60
CA SER A 304 -24.49 23.77 -2.42
C SER A 304 -24.35 24.21 -0.94
N PRO A 305 -23.94 25.45 -0.65
CA PRO A 305 -23.78 25.93 0.73
C PRO A 305 -25.03 25.74 1.60
N GLU A 306 -26.22 25.86 1.00
CA GLU A 306 -27.51 25.70 1.68
C GLU A 306 -27.79 24.25 2.11
N ARG A 307 -27.09 23.28 1.52
CA ARG A 307 -27.28 21.85 1.77
C ARG A 307 -26.09 21.17 2.40
N LEU A 308 -24.92 21.80 2.40
CA LEU A 308 -23.69 21.26 2.99
C LEU A 308 -23.91 20.78 4.43
N ASP A 309 -24.48 21.63 5.30
CA ASP A 309 -24.75 21.26 6.70
C ASP A 309 -25.65 20.02 6.82
N ARG A 310 -26.64 19.92 5.93
CA ARG A 310 -27.56 18.77 5.88
C ARG A 310 -26.84 17.51 5.40
N ALA A 311 -25.99 17.63 4.38
CA ALA A 311 -25.19 16.53 3.85
C ALA A 311 -24.21 16.01 4.91
N VAL A 312 -23.44 16.90 5.55
CA VAL A 312 -22.52 16.58 6.65
C VAL A 312 -23.27 15.92 7.80
N ALA A 313 -24.42 16.47 8.22
CA ALA A 313 -25.22 15.85 9.27
C ALA A 313 -25.74 14.45 8.88
N SER A 314 -26.07 14.21 7.61
CA SER A 314 -26.46 12.90 7.12
C SER A 314 -25.30 11.92 7.11
N LEU A 315 -24.11 12.33 6.64
CA LEU A 315 -22.90 11.50 6.67
C LEU A 315 -22.51 11.11 8.10
N LEU A 316 -22.54 12.06 9.05
CA LEU A 316 -22.28 11.78 10.45
C LEU A 316 -23.32 10.81 11.05
N ARG A 317 -24.60 10.91 10.67
CA ARG A 317 -25.63 9.94 11.07
C ARG A 317 -25.41 8.57 10.45
N ALA A 318 -24.98 8.52 9.19
CA ALA A 318 -24.68 7.27 8.51
C ALA A 318 -23.49 6.57 9.15
N ALA A 319 -22.41 7.30 9.43
CA ALA A 319 -21.24 6.77 10.14
C ALA A 319 -21.58 6.16 11.51
N LYS A 320 -22.53 6.74 12.25
CA LYS A 320 -23.00 6.18 13.53
C LYS A 320 -23.77 4.87 13.40
N LYS A 321 -24.37 4.60 12.23
CA LYS A 321 -25.16 3.38 11.96
C LYS A 321 -24.36 2.32 11.20
N ALA A 322 -23.34 2.73 10.47
CA ALA A 322 -22.50 1.89 9.63
C ALA A 322 -21.71 0.87 10.46
N GLY A 323 -21.45 -0.29 9.86
CA GLY A 323 -20.44 -1.22 10.36
C GLY A 323 -19.05 -0.59 10.28
N ALA A 324 -18.05 -1.22 10.94
CA ALA A 324 -16.69 -0.68 11.04
C ALA A 324 -16.14 -0.24 9.66
N GLY A 325 -16.30 -1.13 8.67
CA GLY A 325 -16.05 -0.94 7.22
C GLY A 325 -16.40 0.42 6.61
N ALA A 326 -17.66 0.79 6.73
CA ALA A 326 -18.19 2.00 6.10
C ALA A 326 -18.09 3.21 7.02
N ARG A 327 -18.04 3.02 8.35
CA ARG A 327 -17.91 4.10 9.32
C ARG A 327 -16.64 4.91 9.12
N LEU A 328 -15.48 4.24 9.09
CA LEU A 328 -14.19 4.93 8.95
C LEU A 328 -14.07 5.63 7.60
N ARG A 329 -14.49 4.95 6.53
CA ARG A 329 -14.53 5.53 5.18
C ARG A 329 -15.46 6.74 5.09
N THR A 330 -16.58 6.74 5.82
CA THR A 330 -17.47 7.90 5.91
C THR A 330 -16.80 9.08 6.59
N PHE A 331 -15.93 8.85 7.58
CA PHE A 331 -15.11 9.93 8.13
C PHE A 331 -14.04 10.41 7.14
N SER A 332 -13.43 9.49 6.38
CA SER A 332 -12.51 9.86 5.29
C SER A 332 -13.17 10.76 4.25
N ILE A 333 -14.47 10.59 3.95
CA ILE A 333 -15.22 11.52 3.07
C ILE A 333 -15.13 12.96 3.58
N LEU A 334 -15.35 13.18 4.87
CA LEU A 334 -15.32 14.51 5.49
C LEU A 334 -13.91 15.12 5.46
N VAL A 335 -12.88 14.31 5.69
CA VAL A 335 -11.47 14.75 5.66
C VAL A 335 -11.02 15.08 4.24
N ARG A 336 -11.34 14.20 3.27
CA ARG A 336 -10.88 14.32 1.88
C ARG A 336 -11.62 15.38 1.08
N ALA A 337 -12.81 15.82 1.54
CA ALA A 337 -13.52 16.95 0.94
C ALA A 337 -12.76 18.27 1.04
N ARG A 338 -11.79 18.39 1.97
CA ARG A 338 -10.87 19.54 2.11
C ARG A 338 -11.59 20.90 2.22
N LEU A 339 -12.75 20.90 2.86
CA LEU A 339 -13.52 22.11 3.11
C LEU A 339 -13.10 22.72 4.45
N SER A 340 -12.64 23.98 4.43
CA SER A 340 -12.30 24.73 5.66
C SER A 340 -13.48 24.84 6.64
N ALA A 341 -14.71 24.87 6.11
CA ALA A 341 -15.95 24.85 6.89
C ALA A 341 -16.11 23.59 7.77
N LEU A 342 -15.37 22.51 7.49
CA LEU A 342 -15.42 21.28 8.28
C LEU A 342 -14.45 21.26 9.46
N GLY A 343 -13.61 22.29 9.65
CA GLY A 343 -12.58 22.32 10.69
C GLY A 343 -13.11 21.99 12.10
N GLU A 344 -14.16 22.69 12.55
CA GLU A 344 -14.78 22.41 13.86
C GLU A 344 -15.41 21.00 13.93
N THR A 345 -15.97 20.53 12.81
CA THR A 345 -16.52 19.17 12.73
C THR A 345 -15.43 18.13 12.89
N LEU A 346 -14.27 18.31 12.27
CA LEU A 346 -13.12 17.40 12.37
C LEU A 346 -12.50 17.41 13.77
N VAL A 347 -12.37 18.58 14.40
CA VAL A 347 -11.93 18.71 15.81
C VAL A 347 -12.86 17.90 16.73
N ARG A 348 -14.17 18.14 16.61
CA ARG A 348 -15.17 17.42 17.41
C ARG A 348 -15.11 15.92 17.16
N LEU A 349 -14.99 15.51 15.90
CA LEU A 349 -14.94 14.10 15.52
C LEU A 349 -13.72 13.40 16.13
N LEU A 350 -12.53 14.01 16.10
CA LEU A 350 -11.35 13.47 16.78
C LEU A 350 -11.51 13.40 18.30
N GLY A 351 -12.11 14.43 18.91
CA GLY A 351 -12.25 14.52 20.38
C GLY A 351 -13.36 13.65 20.98
N GLU A 352 -14.45 13.42 20.23
CA GLU A 352 -15.59 12.60 20.68
C GLU A 352 -15.45 11.12 20.29
N GLU A 353 -14.50 10.77 19.41
CA GLU A 353 -14.30 9.39 18.97
C GLU A 353 -13.65 8.55 20.07
N GLY A 354 -14.44 7.64 20.66
CA GLY A 354 -13.98 6.75 21.72
C GLY A 354 -13.07 5.62 21.23
N ASP A 355 -13.15 5.23 19.95
CA ASP A 355 -12.37 4.13 19.38
C ASP A 355 -10.97 4.62 18.93
N PRO A 356 -9.86 4.14 19.55
CA PRO A 356 -8.52 4.57 19.16
C PRO A 356 -8.12 4.19 17.72
N ALA A 357 -8.63 3.11 17.10
CA ALA A 357 -8.34 2.86 15.66
C ALA A 357 -8.99 3.93 14.81
N ALA A 358 -10.21 4.32 15.14
CA ALA A 358 -10.91 5.34 14.40
C ALA A 358 -10.14 6.67 14.47
N ARG A 359 -9.66 7.06 15.67
CA ARG A 359 -8.78 8.22 15.83
C ARG A 359 -7.46 8.09 15.07
N ALA A 360 -6.78 6.95 15.17
CA ALA A 360 -5.56 6.63 14.43
C ALA A 360 -5.75 6.76 12.91
N ARG A 361 -6.84 6.20 12.38
CA ARG A 361 -7.16 6.27 10.95
C ARG A 361 -7.45 7.71 10.52
N LEU A 362 -8.18 8.47 11.32
CA LEU A 362 -8.44 9.89 11.06
C LEU A 362 -7.15 10.72 11.02
N VAL A 363 -6.25 10.45 11.96
CA VAL A 363 -4.91 11.04 11.99
C VAL A 363 -4.14 10.74 10.70
N ASP A 364 -4.14 9.48 10.25
CA ASP A 364 -3.49 9.10 8.99
C ASP A 364 -4.12 9.79 7.78
N GLU A 365 -5.45 9.86 7.71
CA GLU A 365 -6.19 10.51 6.61
C GLU A 365 -5.92 12.02 6.57
N LEU A 366 -5.90 12.67 7.74
CA LEU A 366 -5.54 14.10 7.86
C LEU A 366 -4.12 14.34 7.37
N ALA A 367 -3.16 13.51 7.76
CA ALA A 367 -1.78 13.58 7.28
C ALA A 367 -1.66 13.29 5.77
N ALA A 368 -2.46 12.35 5.25
CA ALA A 368 -2.46 11.97 3.84
C ALA A 368 -2.95 13.10 2.93
N THR A 369 -3.79 14.02 3.43
CA THR A 369 -4.24 15.19 2.65
C THR A 369 -3.09 16.11 2.20
N GLY A 370 -1.97 16.12 2.92
CA GLY A 370 -0.88 17.07 2.71
C GLY A 370 -1.21 18.51 3.10
N ASN A 371 -2.37 18.77 3.71
CA ASN A 371 -2.75 20.11 4.15
C ASN A 371 -2.05 20.45 5.47
N GLY A 372 -1.13 21.41 5.44
CA GLY A 372 -0.40 21.89 6.61
C GLY A 372 -1.30 22.45 7.72
N GLU A 373 -2.52 22.90 7.41
CA GLU A 373 -3.50 23.37 8.41
C GLU A 373 -3.90 22.26 9.39
N HIS A 374 -3.83 20.99 8.96
CA HIS A 374 -4.13 19.84 9.83
C HIS A 374 -3.01 19.54 10.84
N ALA A 375 -1.82 20.13 10.69
CA ALA A 375 -0.70 19.90 11.60
C ALA A 375 -1.05 20.27 13.05
N THR A 376 -1.88 21.30 13.27
CA THR A 376 -2.34 21.68 14.62
C THR A 376 -3.23 20.60 15.24
N LEU A 377 -4.10 19.97 14.45
CA LEU A 377 -4.94 18.86 14.91
C LEU A 377 -4.10 17.66 15.29
N LEU A 378 -3.16 17.28 14.42
CA LEU A 378 -2.23 16.17 14.68
C LEU A 378 -1.36 16.43 15.91
N LEU A 379 -0.92 17.68 16.12
CA LEU A 379 -0.16 18.03 17.31
C LEU A 379 -0.99 17.85 18.58
N GLY A 380 -2.27 18.25 18.55
CA GLY A 380 -3.22 17.98 19.63
C GLY A 380 -3.34 16.49 19.95
N SER A 381 -3.54 15.65 18.93
CA SER A 381 -3.58 14.19 19.10
C SER A 381 -2.25 13.61 19.63
N PHE A 382 -1.11 14.11 19.15
CA PHE A 382 0.21 13.64 19.62
C PHE A 382 0.44 13.93 21.11
N GLN A 383 0.03 15.11 21.57
CA GLN A 383 0.27 15.56 22.93
C GLN A 383 -0.78 15.06 23.93
N GLY A 384 -2.04 14.96 23.51
CA GLY A 384 -3.18 14.78 24.41
C GLY A 384 -3.87 13.41 24.35
N ASP A 385 -3.60 12.58 23.33
CA ASP A 385 -4.25 11.27 23.23
C ASP A 385 -3.69 10.29 24.28
N ASP A 386 -4.56 9.48 24.88
CA ASP A 386 -4.18 8.48 25.87
C ASP A 386 -3.57 7.22 25.25
N CYS A 387 -3.86 6.97 23.96
CA CYS A 387 -3.40 5.81 23.22
C CYS A 387 -2.03 6.06 22.58
N PRO A 388 -0.97 5.32 22.96
CA PRO A 388 0.37 5.47 22.38
C PRO A 388 0.41 5.28 20.85
N GLN A 389 -0.47 4.43 20.30
CA GLN A 389 -0.56 4.17 18.87
C GLN A 389 -1.10 5.39 18.11
N VAL A 390 -2.11 6.09 18.66
CA VAL A 390 -2.61 7.33 18.06
C VAL A 390 -1.52 8.40 18.10
N ARG A 391 -0.78 8.50 19.21
CA ARG A 391 0.36 9.41 19.32
C ARG A 391 1.46 9.08 18.32
N SER A 392 1.83 7.81 18.16
CA SER A 392 2.81 7.35 17.18
C SER A 392 2.39 7.74 15.75
N ARG A 393 1.14 7.47 15.37
CA ARG A 393 0.61 7.87 14.06
C ARG A 393 0.54 9.39 13.89
N ALA A 394 0.24 10.12 14.94
CA ALA A 394 0.26 11.58 14.92
C ALA A 394 1.69 12.12 14.71
N ALA A 395 2.70 11.52 15.34
CA ALA A 395 4.10 11.85 15.10
C ALA A 395 4.52 11.58 13.64
N ALA A 396 4.14 10.41 13.10
CA ALA A 396 4.37 10.08 11.68
C ALA A 396 3.61 11.03 10.74
N GLY A 397 2.39 11.43 11.11
CA GLY A 397 1.60 12.39 10.35
C GLY A 397 2.22 13.80 10.36
N LEU A 398 2.75 14.25 11.49
CA LEU A 398 3.49 15.51 11.61
C LEU A 398 4.79 15.49 10.81
N GLU A 399 5.49 14.36 10.78
CA GLU A 399 6.62 14.10 9.87
C GLU A 399 6.20 14.22 8.41
N ARG A 400 5.09 13.59 8.02
CA ARG A 400 4.57 13.64 6.65
C ARG A 400 4.15 15.05 6.22
N LEU A 401 3.53 15.82 7.10
CA LEU A 401 3.14 17.22 6.88
C LEU A 401 4.33 18.19 7.00
N ARG A 402 5.54 17.70 7.29
CA ARG A 402 6.76 18.51 7.48
C ARG A 402 6.58 19.63 8.50
N SER A 403 5.83 19.37 9.59
CA SER A 403 5.46 20.39 10.57
C SER A 403 6.66 20.83 11.42
N ARG A 404 7.18 22.05 11.18
CA ARG A 404 8.21 22.66 12.04
C ARG A 404 7.73 22.82 13.48
N ALA A 405 6.46 23.18 13.68
CA ALA A 405 5.86 23.38 14.99
C ALA A 405 5.85 22.10 15.84
N ALA A 406 5.96 20.92 15.22
CA ALA A 406 6.03 19.64 15.92
C ALA A 406 7.40 19.36 16.54
N ILE A 407 8.49 19.98 16.08
CA ILE A 407 9.86 19.61 16.50
C ILE A 407 10.04 19.78 18.01
N GLY A 408 9.71 20.95 18.56
CA GLY A 408 9.81 21.20 20.01
C GLY A 408 8.99 20.20 20.84
N PRO A 409 7.69 20.02 20.56
CA PRO A 409 6.84 19.01 21.21
C PRO A 409 7.36 17.57 21.10
N LEU A 410 7.89 17.16 19.94
CA LEU A 410 8.48 15.83 19.74
C LEU A 410 9.75 15.66 20.61
N ILE A 411 10.61 16.67 20.69
CA ILE A 411 11.80 16.65 21.55
C ILE A 411 11.40 16.51 23.02
N ALA A 412 10.44 17.32 23.48
CA ALA A 412 9.95 17.24 24.86
C ALA A 412 9.37 15.86 25.19
N ALA A 413 8.69 15.23 24.23
CA ALA A 413 8.13 13.90 24.42
C ALA A 413 9.18 12.78 24.54
N LEU A 414 10.41 12.95 24.03
CA LEU A 414 11.49 11.95 24.18
C LEU A 414 11.90 11.72 25.65
N GLU A 415 11.66 12.68 26.55
CA GLU A 415 12.00 12.54 27.96
C GLU A 415 11.14 11.51 28.68
N VAL A 416 9.89 11.34 28.23
CA VAL A 416 8.87 10.51 28.88
C VAL A 416 8.41 9.33 28.03
N ALA A 417 8.74 9.30 26.74
CA ALA A 417 8.35 8.22 25.85
C ALA A 417 9.13 6.93 26.15
N GLU A 418 8.43 5.81 26.11
CA GLU A 418 8.98 4.47 26.32
C GLU A 418 8.71 3.56 25.11
N GLY A 419 9.52 2.52 24.97
CA GLY A 419 9.36 1.49 23.93
C GLY A 419 9.30 2.06 22.51
N ARG A 420 8.38 1.52 21.70
CA ARG A 420 8.26 1.88 20.28
C ARG A 420 8.00 3.37 20.03
N LEU A 421 7.17 4.03 20.85
CA LEU A 421 6.85 5.45 20.66
C LEU A 421 8.11 6.32 20.66
N ARG A 422 9.12 5.96 21.46
CA ARG A 422 10.39 6.66 21.52
C ARG A 422 11.19 6.53 20.22
N THR A 423 11.19 5.34 19.62
CA THR A 423 11.75 5.08 18.28
C THR A 423 11.02 5.90 17.21
N ASP A 424 9.68 5.91 17.24
CA ASP A 424 8.86 6.63 16.25
C ASP A 424 9.09 8.15 16.32
N ILE A 425 9.18 8.71 17.54
CA ILE A 425 9.49 10.13 17.75
C ILE A 425 10.89 10.46 17.23
N ARG A 426 11.90 9.62 17.55
CA ARG A 426 13.26 9.80 17.04
C ARG A 426 13.27 9.79 15.51
N GLU A 427 12.59 8.83 14.87
CA GLU A 427 12.54 8.75 13.41
C GLU A 427 11.86 9.97 12.77
N ALA A 428 10.78 10.45 13.38
CA ALA A 428 10.13 11.69 12.96
C ALA A 428 11.09 12.88 13.06
N LEU A 429 11.83 13.01 14.16
CA LEU A 429 12.84 14.07 14.34
C LEU A 429 13.98 13.96 13.34
N VAL A 430 14.56 12.78 13.14
CA VAL A 430 15.62 12.54 12.14
C VAL A 430 15.12 12.95 10.75
N SER A 431 13.91 12.54 10.36
CA SER A 431 13.32 12.92 9.08
C SER A 431 13.08 14.43 8.96
N LEU A 432 12.53 15.06 9.99
CA LEU A 432 12.21 16.50 10.00
C LEU A 432 13.44 17.40 10.06
N THR A 433 14.55 16.92 10.61
CA THR A 433 15.71 17.77 10.91
C THR A 433 16.97 17.44 10.12
N GLY A 434 17.08 16.21 9.58
CA GLY A 434 18.30 15.67 9.00
C GLY A 434 19.38 15.30 10.03
N GLN A 435 19.16 15.57 11.31
CA GLN A 435 20.08 15.24 12.39
C GLN A 435 20.07 13.75 12.69
N LYS A 436 21.21 13.18 13.09
CA LYS A 436 21.38 11.74 13.38
C LYS A 436 21.50 11.43 14.87
N PHE A 437 20.95 12.29 15.71
CA PHE A 437 20.95 12.05 17.16
C PHE A 437 20.09 10.83 17.52
N HIS A 438 20.43 10.21 18.64
CA HIS A 438 19.73 9.03 19.13
C HIS A 438 18.49 9.42 19.94
N SER A 439 17.86 8.45 20.60
CA SER A 439 16.60 8.64 21.34
C SER A 439 16.75 9.44 22.66
N ALA A 440 17.91 10.02 22.97
CA ALA A 440 18.12 10.84 24.17
C ALA A 440 17.69 12.29 23.90
N ALA A 441 16.84 12.87 24.75
CA ALA A 441 16.28 14.21 24.54
C ALA A 441 17.33 15.35 24.59
N GLU A 442 18.36 15.20 25.42
CA GLU A 442 19.31 16.29 25.70
C GLU A 442 20.08 16.80 24.45
N PRO A 443 20.69 15.94 23.61
CA PRO A 443 21.29 16.39 22.34
C PRO A 443 20.32 17.14 21.43
N TRP A 444 19.07 16.64 21.32
CA TRP A 444 18.03 17.29 20.53
C TRP A 444 17.67 18.67 21.07
N LEU A 445 17.49 18.79 22.39
CA LEU A 445 17.11 20.04 23.04
C LEU A 445 18.19 21.10 22.88
N ARG A 446 19.47 20.74 23.09
CA ARG A 446 20.61 21.66 22.91
C ARG A 446 20.69 22.16 21.47
N TRP A 447 20.53 21.28 20.50
CA TRP A 447 20.52 21.64 19.08
C TRP A 447 19.33 22.57 18.76
N TRP A 448 18.13 22.23 19.21
CA TRP A 448 16.93 23.03 18.94
C TRP A 448 16.98 24.42 19.59
N GLN A 449 17.60 24.55 20.76
CA GLN A 449 17.85 25.85 21.39
C GLN A 449 18.86 26.70 20.61
N ALA A 450 19.84 26.08 19.96
CA ALA A 450 20.88 26.79 19.22
C ALA A 450 20.45 27.20 17.80
N GLU A 451 19.74 26.32 17.09
CA GLU A 451 19.45 26.48 15.66
C GLU A 451 17.95 26.60 15.34
N GLY A 452 17.07 26.29 16.30
CA GLY A 452 15.64 26.08 16.04
C GLY A 452 14.89 27.33 15.56
N GLU A 453 15.26 28.54 16.00
CA GLU A 453 14.58 29.79 15.63
C GLU A 453 14.59 30.03 14.11
N THR A 454 15.72 29.74 13.45
CA THR A 454 15.90 29.93 12.00
C THR A 454 15.84 28.61 11.21
N PHE A 455 15.61 27.48 11.88
CA PHE A 455 15.60 26.18 11.23
C PHE A 455 14.42 26.04 10.26
N GLU A 456 14.73 25.67 9.02
CA GLU A 456 13.76 25.30 7.99
C GLU A 456 13.77 23.79 7.77
N VAL A 457 12.58 23.19 7.74
CA VAL A 457 12.42 21.76 7.55
C VAL A 457 12.76 21.42 6.09
N PRO A 458 13.75 20.55 5.83
CA PRO A 458 14.12 20.19 4.46
C PRO A 458 12.99 19.45 3.76
N GLU A 459 13.02 19.45 2.42
CA GLU A 459 12.15 18.59 1.63
C GLU A 459 12.35 17.12 2.00
N ARG A 460 11.29 16.32 1.85
CA ARG A 460 11.31 14.91 2.24
C ARG A 460 12.33 14.16 1.38
N GLN A 461 13.38 13.66 2.02
CA GLN A 461 14.29 12.73 1.37
C GLN A 461 13.68 11.32 1.40
N VAL A 462 13.71 10.62 0.26
CA VAL A 462 13.37 9.19 0.20
C VAL A 462 14.32 8.45 1.14
N ARG A 463 13.79 7.65 2.08
CA ARG A 463 14.60 6.81 2.96
C ARG A 463 15.47 5.91 2.08
N GLY A 464 16.76 6.25 1.93
CA GLY A 464 17.74 5.34 1.37
C GLY A 464 17.84 4.11 2.27
N VAL A 465 18.15 2.95 1.69
CA VAL A 465 18.52 1.75 2.45
C VAL A 465 19.63 2.16 3.41
N VAL A 466 19.29 2.31 4.69
CA VAL A 466 20.26 2.74 5.69
C VAL A 466 21.21 1.58 5.95
N ASP A 467 22.48 1.80 5.63
CA ASP A 467 23.56 1.01 6.19
C ASP A 467 23.44 1.09 7.71
N ALA A 468 23.17 -0.06 8.31
CA ALA A 468 23.14 -0.28 9.74
C ALA A 468 24.56 -0.15 10.30
N GLY A 469 25.03 1.09 10.44
CA GLY A 469 26.27 1.40 11.15
C GLY A 469 26.14 0.97 12.61
N ALA A 470 26.97 0.00 13.00
CA ALA A 470 27.01 -0.54 14.35
C ALA A 470 27.33 0.56 15.38
N ALA A 471 26.45 0.72 16.38
CA ALA A 471 26.74 1.41 17.63
C ALA A 471 25.97 0.75 18.79
N VAL A 472 26.68 0.52 19.88
CA VAL A 472 26.24 -0.16 21.12
C VAL A 472 25.20 0.69 21.88
N GLY A 473 24.09 0.09 22.31
CA GLY A 473 23.08 0.73 23.17
C GLY A 473 21.85 -0.15 23.42
N GLU A 474 21.03 0.22 24.40
CA GLU A 474 19.79 -0.48 24.79
C GLU A 474 18.78 -0.60 23.62
N GLY A 475 18.19 -1.78 23.44
CA GLY A 475 17.28 -2.15 22.34
C GLY A 475 17.71 -3.44 21.62
N LEU A 476 16.80 -4.02 20.82
CA LEU A 476 17.09 -5.21 20.03
C LEU A 476 17.72 -4.85 18.68
N THR A 477 18.60 -5.70 18.15
CA THR A 477 19.13 -5.60 16.78
C THR A 477 18.99 -6.93 16.07
N PHE A 478 18.46 -6.93 14.85
CA PHE A 478 18.34 -8.12 14.00
C PHE A 478 18.70 -7.76 12.54
N PHE A 479 19.73 -8.40 12.01
CA PHE A 479 20.43 -8.12 10.75
C PHE A 479 20.72 -6.63 10.53
N GLY A 480 21.11 -5.93 11.60
CA GLY A 480 21.43 -4.51 11.59
C GLY A 480 20.23 -3.57 11.74
N ILE A 481 18.99 -4.08 11.69
CA ILE A 481 17.81 -3.28 12.00
C ILE A 481 17.70 -3.17 13.53
N ARG A 482 17.69 -1.94 14.06
CA ARG A 482 17.55 -1.66 15.49
C ARG A 482 16.11 -1.26 15.84
N SER A 483 15.57 -1.81 16.92
CA SER A 483 14.26 -1.43 17.47
C SER A 483 14.30 -1.37 19.00
N GLU A 484 13.59 -0.40 19.58
CA GLU A 484 13.39 -0.30 21.04
C GLU A 484 12.10 -1.00 21.49
N SER A 485 11.35 -1.62 20.56
CA SER A 485 10.15 -2.39 20.90
C SER A 485 10.47 -3.54 21.86
N GLN A 486 9.57 -3.75 22.81
CA GLN A 486 9.55 -4.89 23.73
C GLN A 486 8.36 -5.81 23.49
N ALA A 487 7.64 -5.62 22.37
CA ALA A 487 6.48 -6.40 21.98
C ALA A 487 6.67 -6.89 20.54
N VAL A 488 7.40 -8.01 20.37
CA VAL A 488 8.06 -8.37 19.10
C VAL A 488 7.72 -9.78 18.64
N LEU A 489 7.45 -9.96 17.34
CA LEU A 489 7.31 -11.27 16.73
C LEU A 489 8.38 -11.48 15.65
N PHE A 490 9.12 -12.58 15.74
CA PHE A 490 10.09 -12.97 14.72
C PHE A 490 9.47 -14.02 13.80
N ILE A 491 9.51 -13.80 12.50
CA ILE A 491 9.06 -14.72 11.46
C ILE A 491 10.30 -15.16 10.68
N LEU A 492 10.69 -16.41 10.84
CA LEU A 492 11.92 -16.98 10.28
C LEU A 492 11.59 -18.02 9.20
N ASP A 493 12.12 -17.80 8.00
CA ASP A 493 12.12 -18.79 6.92
C ASP A 493 12.99 -19.98 7.31
N VAL A 494 12.44 -21.18 7.15
CA VAL A 494 13.12 -22.46 7.33
C VAL A 494 12.96 -23.33 6.10
N SER A 495 12.71 -22.73 4.92
CA SER A 495 12.62 -23.42 3.64
C SER A 495 13.95 -24.08 3.28
N GLY A 496 13.91 -25.08 2.38
CA GLY A 496 15.10 -25.84 2.02
C GLY A 496 16.26 -25.02 1.44
N SER A 497 16.01 -23.79 0.95
CA SER A 497 17.05 -22.87 0.48
C SER A 497 17.85 -22.22 1.61
N MET A 498 17.31 -22.17 2.82
CA MET A 498 18.02 -21.67 4.01
C MET A 498 19.23 -22.56 4.37
N ASP A 499 19.26 -23.77 3.86
CA ASP A 499 20.35 -24.74 4.01
C ASP A 499 21.56 -24.46 3.09
N PHE A 500 21.44 -23.44 2.24
CA PHE A 500 22.49 -23.03 1.31
C PHE A 500 23.52 -22.13 2.01
N SER A 501 24.70 -22.01 1.42
CA SER A 501 25.78 -21.17 1.93
C SER A 501 25.38 -19.71 1.94
N MET A 502 25.80 -18.99 2.99
CA MET A 502 25.81 -17.52 3.02
C MET A 502 26.76 -16.92 1.98
N VAL A 503 27.72 -17.70 1.47
CA VAL A 503 28.62 -17.29 0.41
C VAL A 503 28.02 -17.74 -0.93
N PRO A 504 27.40 -16.84 -1.72
CA PRO A 504 26.84 -17.21 -3.01
C PRO A 504 27.95 -17.66 -3.97
N ARG A 505 27.79 -18.83 -4.60
CA ARG A 505 28.68 -19.34 -5.67
C ARG A 505 27.88 -19.55 -6.95
N GLY A 506 28.44 -20.35 -7.87
CA GLY A 506 28.05 -20.66 -9.24
C GLY A 506 26.58 -20.52 -9.65
N ASN A 507 25.64 -20.71 -8.73
CA ASN A 507 24.21 -20.87 -9.02
C ASN A 507 23.33 -19.74 -8.41
N PRO A 508 23.32 -18.54 -9.01
CA PRO A 508 22.39 -17.46 -8.66
C PRO A 508 21.06 -17.55 -9.43
N THR A 509 20.81 -18.66 -10.14
CA THR A 509 19.65 -18.80 -11.04
C THR A 509 18.66 -19.83 -10.53
N ASP A 510 17.37 -19.65 -10.84
CA ASP A 510 16.29 -20.65 -10.69
C ASP A 510 16.50 -21.92 -11.56
N ASN A 511 17.73 -22.25 -11.95
CA ASN A 511 18.04 -23.40 -12.79
C ASN A 511 18.01 -24.69 -11.94
N PRO A 512 16.95 -25.51 -12.04
CA PRO A 512 16.77 -26.68 -11.18
C PRO A 512 17.73 -27.83 -11.54
N ARG A 513 18.56 -27.66 -12.58
CA ARG A 513 19.53 -28.67 -13.04
C ARG A 513 20.91 -28.51 -12.43
N GLN A 514 21.19 -27.43 -11.70
CA GLN A 514 22.45 -27.23 -11.00
C GLN A 514 22.25 -27.45 -9.50
N PRO A 515 23.12 -28.21 -8.81
CA PRO A 515 23.04 -28.35 -7.37
C PRO A 515 23.24 -26.99 -6.70
N PHE A 516 22.39 -26.67 -5.72
CA PHE A 516 22.49 -25.45 -4.94
C PHE A 516 23.77 -25.42 -4.09
N ASP A 517 24.24 -24.23 -3.76
CA ASP A 517 25.49 -24.04 -3.04
C ASP A 517 25.38 -24.48 -1.59
N ARG A 518 25.85 -25.68 -1.26
CA ARG A 518 26.00 -26.14 0.12
C ARG A 518 27.19 -25.45 0.80
N PRO A 519 27.18 -25.18 2.11
CA PRO A 519 28.33 -24.63 2.84
C PRO A 519 29.59 -25.50 2.66
N LYS A 520 30.75 -24.87 2.45
CA LYS A 520 32.06 -25.55 2.49
C LYS A 520 32.64 -25.50 3.91
N GLU A 521 33.74 -26.22 4.15
CA GLU A 521 34.44 -26.20 5.43
C GLU A 521 34.77 -24.76 5.88
N GLY A 522 34.30 -24.38 7.08
CA GLY A 522 34.44 -23.04 7.65
C GLY A 522 33.37 -22.01 7.24
N GLU A 523 32.46 -22.35 6.33
CA GLU A 523 31.30 -21.52 5.98
C GLU A 523 30.05 -21.92 6.77
N ILE A 524 29.14 -20.96 6.95
CA ILE A 524 27.84 -21.18 7.58
C ILE A 524 26.72 -21.17 6.54
N SER A 525 25.63 -21.87 6.85
CA SER A 525 24.39 -21.78 6.07
C SER A 525 23.65 -20.48 6.35
N ARG A 526 22.70 -20.12 5.49
CA ARG A 526 21.78 -18.99 5.72
C ARG A 526 20.96 -19.19 6.98
N LEU A 527 20.52 -20.42 7.24
CA LEU A 527 19.79 -20.78 8.46
C LEU A 527 20.65 -20.58 9.71
N GLN A 528 21.92 -21.01 9.68
CA GLN A 528 22.83 -20.80 10.80
C GLN A 528 23.04 -19.30 11.08
N ALA A 529 23.31 -18.52 10.03
CA ALA A 529 23.47 -17.06 10.17
C ALA A 529 22.19 -16.40 10.73
N ALA A 530 21.02 -16.83 10.26
CA ALA A 530 19.74 -16.32 10.74
C ALA A 530 19.47 -16.69 12.20
N SER A 531 19.78 -17.93 12.58
CA SER A 531 19.61 -18.45 13.94
C SER A 531 20.55 -17.76 14.93
N ASP A 532 21.82 -17.57 14.56
CA ASP A 532 22.82 -16.88 15.40
C ASP A 532 22.41 -15.43 15.69
N ASP A 533 21.92 -14.73 14.67
CA ASP A 533 21.51 -13.34 14.79
C ASP A 533 20.18 -13.20 15.54
N LEU A 534 19.22 -14.11 15.32
CA LEU A 534 17.96 -14.16 16.05
C LEU A 534 18.18 -14.46 17.54
N ALA A 535 19.06 -15.41 17.87
CA ALA A 535 19.43 -15.70 19.25
C ALA A 535 20.08 -14.48 19.93
N ARG A 536 20.87 -13.69 19.18
CA ARG A 536 21.41 -12.42 19.68
C ARG A 536 20.32 -11.39 19.93
N ALA A 537 19.36 -11.25 19.01
CA ALA A 537 18.22 -10.34 19.15
C ALA A 537 17.37 -10.68 20.39
N VAL A 538 17.05 -11.96 20.60
CA VAL A 538 16.28 -12.44 21.77
C VAL A 538 17.03 -12.20 23.08
N ARG A 539 18.35 -12.37 23.10
CA ARG A 539 19.18 -12.03 24.28
C ARG A 539 19.17 -10.52 24.59
N GLY A 540 18.95 -9.67 23.59
CA GLY A 540 18.86 -8.22 23.73
C GLY A 540 17.51 -7.68 24.26
N LEU A 541 16.47 -8.51 24.29
CA LEU A 541 15.15 -8.12 24.83
C LEU A 541 15.19 -7.95 26.35
N ALA A 542 14.49 -6.94 26.89
CA ALA A 542 14.43 -6.70 28.32
C ALA A 542 13.58 -7.77 29.04
N GLN A 543 13.81 -7.95 30.34
CA GLN A 543 12.94 -8.77 31.18
C GLN A 543 11.51 -8.18 31.17
N GLY A 544 10.50 -9.03 30.98
CA GLY A 544 9.10 -8.62 30.84
C GLY A 544 8.69 -8.24 29.41
N ALA A 545 9.61 -8.27 28.43
CA ALA A 545 9.25 -8.12 27.02
C ALA A 545 8.28 -9.24 26.60
N VAL A 546 7.33 -8.95 25.72
CA VAL A 546 6.42 -9.95 25.15
C VAL A 546 6.86 -10.32 23.75
N PHE A 547 7.02 -11.62 23.47
CA PHE A 547 7.49 -12.06 22.18
C PHE A 547 7.05 -13.48 21.82
N ASN A 548 7.26 -13.85 20.56
CA ASN A 548 7.20 -15.24 20.10
C ASN A 548 7.98 -15.40 18.79
N ILE A 549 8.17 -16.64 18.35
CA ILE A 549 8.88 -17.00 17.11
C ILE A 549 7.95 -17.84 16.25
N VAL A 550 7.77 -17.42 15.00
CA VAL A 550 7.08 -18.14 13.94
C VAL A 550 8.13 -18.67 12.98
N LEU A 551 8.10 -19.98 12.73
CA LEU A 551 8.91 -20.63 11.70
C LEU A 551 8.00 -20.95 10.51
N TYR A 552 8.48 -20.77 9.28
CA TYR A 552 7.70 -21.13 8.11
C TYR A 552 8.53 -21.80 7.03
N GLY A 553 7.94 -22.83 6.43
CA GLY A 553 8.43 -23.52 5.24
C GLY A 553 7.24 -23.81 4.34
N SER A 554 6.97 -25.10 4.07
CA SER A 554 5.70 -25.52 3.46
C SER A 554 4.50 -25.28 4.39
N ASP A 555 4.67 -25.60 5.67
CA ASP A 555 3.72 -25.31 6.74
C ASP A 555 4.27 -24.18 7.62
N VAL A 556 3.46 -23.72 8.58
CA VAL A 556 3.81 -22.67 9.54
C VAL A 556 3.72 -23.24 10.94
N TRP A 557 4.73 -22.97 11.76
CA TRP A 557 4.84 -23.45 13.14
C TRP A 557 5.23 -22.29 14.06
N THR A 558 5.02 -22.49 15.36
CA THR A 558 5.39 -21.54 16.39
C THR A 558 6.27 -22.22 17.43
N TRP A 559 7.14 -21.45 18.06
CA TRP A 559 7.86 -21.91 19.24
C TRP A 559 6.90 -22.14 20.41
N GLN A 560 5.98 -21.18 20.63
CA GLN A 560 4.95 -21.25 21.65
C GLN A 560 3.57 -20.98 21.03
N ASP A 561 2.53 -21.64 21.52
CA ASP A 561 1.15 -21.48 20.99
C ASP A 561 0.58 -20.06 21.18
N ARG A 562 1.17 -19.26 22.08
CA ARG A 562 0.74 -17.90 22.44
C ARG A 562 1.94 -16.99 22.62
N ILE A 563 1.69 -15.68 22.58
CA ILE A 563 2.68 -14.68 22.98
C ILE A 563 3.11 -14.93 24.43
N VAL A 564 4.42 -14.98 24.67
CA VAL A 564 4.99 -15.21 26.00
C VAL A 564 5.65 -13.96 26.56
N THR A 565 5.66 -13.84 27.89
CA THR A 565 6.44 -12.82 28.58
C THR A 565 7.82 -13.38 28.88
N LEU A 566 8.85 -12.63 28.53
CA LEU A 566 10.24 -13.04 28.62
C LEU A 566 10.75 -12.92 30.06
N ASP A 567 11.17 -14.05 30.63
CA ASP A 567 12.05 -14.15 31.78
C ASP A 567 13.33 -14.91 31.39
N GLU A 568 14.24 -15.13 32.33
CA GLU A 568 15.54 -15.74 32.05
C GLU A 568 15.43 -17.21 31.63
N ASP A 569 14.48 -17.97 32.19
CA ASP A 569 14.27 -19.38 31.82
C ASP A 569 13.67 -19.47 30.41
N THR A 570 12.64 -18.67 30.14
CA THR A 570 11.99 -18.53 28.84
C THR A 570 12.98 -18.06 27.77
N ARG A 571 13.91 -17.17 28.11
CA ARG A 571 14.98 -16.70 27.22
C ARG A 571 15.91 -17.83 26.84
N LEU A 572 16.36 -18.63 27.81
CA LEU A 572 17.25 -19.76 27.56
C LEU A 572 16.56 -20.82 26.70
N ASP A 573 15.29 -21.11 26.97
CA ASP A 573 14.49 -22.07 26.20
C ASP A 573 14.26 -21.60 24.75
N ALA A 574 14.00 -20.31 24.54
CA ALA A 574 13.87 -19.74 23.20
C ALA A 574 15.17 -19.87 22.39
N VAL A 575 16.31 -19.57 23.02
CA VAL A 575 17.64 -19.68 22.39
C VAL A 575 17.92 -21.14 22.00
N ARG A 576 17.64 -22.10 22.88
CA ARG A 576 17.80 -23.53 22.58
C ARG A 576 16.90 -23.99 21.44
N PHE A 577 15.66 -23.49 21.39
CA PHE A 577 14.75 -23.78 20.30
C PHE A 577 15.31 -23.26 18.97
N ILE A 578 15.75 -22.01 18.92
CA ILE A 578 16.34 -21.39 17.73
C ILE A 578 17.54 -22.21 17.21
N GLU A 579 18.42 -22.65 18.10
CA GLU A 579 19.60 -23.44 17.77
C GLU A 579 19.27 -24.87 17.27
N SER A 580 18.03 -25.33 17.44
CA SER A 580 17.56 -26.67 17.03
C SER A 580 16.80 -26.71 15.70
N VAL A 581 16.61 -25.56 15.05
CA VAL A 581 15.80 -25.44 13.83
C VAL A 581 16.52 -26.06 12.63
N GLU A 582 15.77 -26.78 11.80
CA GLU A 582 16.26 -27.39 10.56
C GLU A 582 15.51 -26.86 9.33
N ALA A 583 16.20 -26.77 8.20
CA ALA A 583 15.62 -26.29 6.95
C ALA A 583 14.88 -27.41 6.20
N ALA A 584 13.60 -27.19 5.87
CA ALA A 584 12.81 -28.09 5.04
C ALA A 584 11.62 -27.40 4.35
N GLY A 585 11.28 -27.88 3.15
CA GLY A 585 10.04 -27.52 2.46
C GLY A 585 10.14 -26.26 1.59
N GLY A 586 8.97 -25.75 1.19
CA GLY A 586 8.80 -24.54 0.37
C GLY A 586 8.71 -23.28 1.23
N THR A 587 8.09 -22.22 0.71
CA THR A 587 8.13 -20.87 1.30
C THR A 587 6.72 -20.28 1.39
N ASN A 588 6.08 -20.34 2.56
CA ASN A 588 4.70 -19.91 2.81
C ASN A 588 4.61 -18.56 3.58
N ILE A 589 5.02 -17.47 2.91
CA ILE A 589 5.02 -16.12 3.51
C ILE A 589 3.61 -15.66 3.91
N TYR A 590 2.60 -15.94 3.07
CA TYR A 590 1.21 -15.57 3.36
C TYR A 590 0.72 -16.19 4.68
N GLY A 591 0.89 -17.51 4.84
CA GLY A 591 0.47 -18.21 6.05
C GLY A 591 1.21 -17.73 7.30
N ALA A 592 2.50 -17.40 7.16
CA ALA A 592 3.30 -16.89 8.26
C ALA A 592 2.81 -15.52 8.75
N LEU A 593 2.51 -14.60 7.82
CA LEU A 593 1.96 -13.29 8.13
C LEU A 593 0.53 -13.39 8.70
N GLN A 594 -0.29 -14.31 8.17
CA GLN A 594 -1.62 -14.55 8.73
C GLN A 594 -1.55 -15.01 10.19
N LEU A 595 -0.73 -16.02 10.49
CA LEU A 595 -0.56 -16.50 11.85
C LEU A 595 0.05 -15.42 12.77
N ALA A 596 0.94 -14.58 12.24
CA ALA A 596 1.50 -13.46 12.98
C ALA A 596 0.42 -12.45 13.43
N PHE A 597 -0.53 -12.10 12.56
CA PHE A 597 -1.65 -11.24 12.94
C PHE A 597 -2.60 -11.91 13.93
N GLU A 598 -2.84 -13.21 13.79
CA GLU A 598 -3.63 -14.00 14.75
C GLU A 598 -2.98 -14.00 16.15
N LEU A 599 -1.67 -14.26 16.24
CA LEU A 599 -0.90 -14.23 17.49
C LEU A 599 -0.82 -12.83 18.10
N ALA A 600 -0.76 -11.80 17.25
CA ALA A 600 -0.80 -10.41 17.70
C ALA A 600 -2.20 -9.99 18.21
N GLU A 601 -3.20 -10.88 18.16
CA GLU A 601 -4.60 -10.61 18.50
C GLU A 601 -5.18 -9.45 17.67
N VAL A 602 -4.79 -9.36 16.39
CA VAL A 602 -5.36 -8.38 15.45
C VAL A 602 -6.69 -8.90 14.93
N ALA A 603 -7.77 -8.19 15.26
CA ALA A 603 -9.10 -8.54 14.84
C ALA A 603 -9.24 -8.60 13.31
N ASP A 604 -10.15 -9.45 12.84
CA ASP A 604 -10.51 -9.56 11.42
C ASP A 604 -11.44 -8.42 10.96
N ASP A 605 -11.96 -7.61 11.91
CA ASP A 605 -12.78 -6.45 11.62
C ASP A 605 -12.02 -5.14 11.85
N GLU A 606 -12.60 -4.00 11.44
CA GLU A 606 -11.92 -2.70 11.56
C GLU A 606 -11.99 -2.12 12.99
N ARG A 607 -12.33 -2.94 14.00
CA ARG A 607 -12.29 -2.50 15.40
C ARG A 607 -10.85 -2.52 15.88
N TRP A 608 -10.49 -1.51 16.65
CA TRP A 608 -9.21 -1.52 17.31
C TRP A 608 -9.20 -2.43 18.52
N GLU A 609 -8.20 -3.30 18.57
CA GLU A 609 -7.67 -3.82 19.81
C GLU A 609 -6.19 -3.53 19.84
N ARG A 610 -5.65 -3.13 21.01
CA ARG A 610 -4.21 -2.94 21.14
C ARG A 610 -3.54 -4.28 20.84
N PRO A 611 -2.76 -4.39 19.75
CA PRO A 611 -2.16 -5.66 19.42
C PRO A 611 -1.17 -6.05 20.52
N ARG A 612 -1.09 -7.35 20.81
CA ARG A 612 -0.14 -7.91 21.80
C ARG A 612 1.32 -7.65 21.40
N ILE A 613 1.54 -7.51 20.10
CA ILE A 613 2.82 -7.25 19.44
C ILE A 613 2.70 -5.94 18.67
N ASP A 614 3.73 -5.11 18.70
CA ASP A 614 3.76 -3.85 17.95
C ASP A 614 4.80 -3.83 16.83
N THR A 615 5.66 -4.86 16.75
CA THR A 615 6.76 -4.98 15.78
C THR A 615 6.92 -6.43 15.29
N ILE A 616 7.03 -6.64 13.99
CA ILE A 616 7.32 -7.92 13.32
C ILE A 616 8.65 -7.81 12.58
N PHE A 617 9.48 -8.85 12.68
CA PHE A 617 10.64 -9.05 11.81
C PHE A 617 10.40 -10.27 10.93
N LEU A 618 10.31 -10.07 9.61
CA LEU A 618 10.19 -11.14 8.62
C LEU A 618 11.54 -11.37 7.94
N LEU A 619 12.07 -12.57 8.04
CA LEU A 619 13.29 -13.00 7.36
C LEU A 619 12.97 -14.07 6.31
N THR A 620 13.47 -13.90 5.09
CA THR A 620 13.35 -14.88 3.99
C THR A 620 14.63 -14.93 3.15
N ASP A 621 14.87 -16.06 2.48
CA ASP A 621 15.88 -16.15 1.42
C ASP A 621 15.30 -16.38 0.02
N GLY A 622 13.99 -16.59 -0.09
CA GLY A 622 13.32 -16.94 -1.33
C GLY A 622 11.97 -16.24 -1.55
N ARG A 623 11.31 -16.64 -2.65
CA ARG A 623 9.98 -16.15 -3.06
C ARG A 623 8.88 -17.00 -2.43
N PRO A 624 7.67 -16.45 -2.23
CA PRO A 624 6.50 -17.28 -1.93
C PRO A 624 6.35 -18.41 -2.96
N SER A 625 6.31 -19.65 -2.48
CA SER A 625 6.17 -20.85 -3.33
C SER A 625 5.08 -21.80 -2.86
N MET A 626 4.60 -21.62 -1.63
CA MET A 626 3.55 -22.42 -1.00
C MET A 626 2.51 -21.52 -0.35
N GLY A 627 1.34 -22.10 -0.06
CA GLY A 627 0.27 -21.44 0.66
C GLY A 627 -0.91 -21.04 -0.23
N VAL A 628 -1.89 -20.41 0.42
CA VAL A 628 -3.17 -20.01 -0.19
C VAL A 628 -2.97 -19.05 -1.36
N THR A 629 -1.93 -18.22 -1.30
CA THR A 629 -1.47 -17.35 -2.36
C THR A 629 0.05 -17.23 -2.36
N THR A 630 0.61 -17.09 -3.56
CA THR A 630 2.04 -16.82 -3.80
C THR A 630 2.22 -15.49 -4.53
N ASP A 631 1.12 -14.77 -4.79
CA ASP A 631 1.12 -13.50 -5.49
C ASP A 631 1.52 -12.38 -4.53
N ALA A 632 2.50 -11.56 -4.92
CA ALA A 632 3.02 -10.50 -4.07
C ALA A 632 1.97 -9.42 -3.78
N ASP A 633 1.14 -9.06 -4.75
CA ASP A 633 0.12 -8.02 -4.58
C ASP A 633 -1.03 -8.50 -3.69
N GLU A 634 -1.41 -9.79 -3.78
CA GLU A 634 -2.38 -10.39 -2.84
C GLU A 634 -1.84 -10.38 -1.40
N ILE A 635 -0.56 -10.70 -1.19
CA ILE A 635 0.08 -10.67 0.14
C ILE A 635 0.13 -9.22 0.67
N LEU A 636 0.57 -8.26 -0.14
CA LEU A 636 0.62 -6.85 0.24
C LEU A 636 -0.78 -6.30 0.57
N ALA A 637 -1.79 -6.63 -0.24
CA ALA A 637 -3.17 -6.24 0.02
C ALA A 637 -3.69 -6.79 1.34
N PHE A 638 -3.43 -8.08 1.63
CA PHE A 638 -3.78 -8.70 2.91
C PHE A 638 -3.13 -7.98 4.10
N VAL A 639 -1.82 -7.72 4.05
CA VAL A 639 -1.11 -7.04 5.15
C VAL A 639 -1.61 -5.61 5.33
N ARG A 640 -1.76 -4.85 4.23
CA ARG A 640 -2.26 -3.47 4.26
C ARG A 640 -3.63 -3.39 4.93
N GLU A 641 -4.49 -4.35 4.65
CA GLU A 641 -5.80 -4.45 5.25
C GLU A 641 -5.72 -4.80 6.75
N ARG A 642 -5.05 -5.91 7.10
CA ARG A 642 -4.96 -6.39 8.48
C ARG A 642 -4.27 -5.38 9.40
N ASN A 643 -3.28 -4.68 8.87
CA ASN A 643 -2.47 -3.77 9.65
C ASN A 643 -3.00 -2.33 9.67
N ALA A 644 -4.07 -2.03 8.91
CA ALA A 644 -4.63 -0.68 8.80
C ALA A 644 -4.99 -0.09 10.17
N ALA A 645 -5.57 -0.89 11.07
CA ALA A 645 -5.93 -0.49 12.43
C ALA A 645 -4.81 -0.82 13.45
N ALA A 646 -4.18 -1.99 13.33
CA ALA A 646 -3.18 -2.46 14.29
C ALA A 646 -1.90 -1.61 14.28
N GLY A 647 -1.46 -1.15 13.10
CA GLY A 647 -0.28 -0.30 12.93
C GLY A 647 1.01 -0.94 13.42
N ILE A 648 1.14 -2.26 13.33
CA ILE A 648 2.35 -3.03 13.65
C ILE A 648 3.46 -2.65 12.68
N VAL A 649 4.66 -2.37 13.18
CA VAL A 649 5.81 -2.12 12.32
C VAL A 649 6.32 -3.44 11.75
N ILE A 650 6.49 -3.54 10.43
CA ILE A 650 6.99 -4.77 9.79
C ILE A 650 8.36 -4.49 9.19
N HIS A 651 9.42 -5.06 9.77
CA HIS A 651 10.75 -5.06 9.19
C HIS A 651 10.93 -6.31 8.31
N THR A 652 11.59 -6.16 7.17
CA THR A 652 11.87 -7.29 6.27
C THR A 652 13.36 -7.44 6.03
N ILE A 653 13.83 -8.68 6.09
CA ILE A 653 15.22 -9.07 5.92
C ILE A 653 15.27 -10.11 4.82
N GLY A 654 16.10 -9.83 3.83
CA GLY A 654 16.30 -10.72 2.71
C GLY A 654 17.75 -11.19 2.64
N LEU A 655 17.98 -12.51 2.68
CA LEU A 655 19.32 -13.12 2.73
C LEU A 655 19.86 -13.58 1.37
N SER A 656 19.11 -13.41 0.26
CA SER A 656 19.61 -13.88 -1.05
C SER A 656 19.04 -13.12 -2.25
N GLY A 657 19.75 -13.16 -3.38
CA GLY A 657 19.25 -12.60 -4.64
C GLY A 657 18.01 -13.29 -5.23
N ALA A 658 17.63 -14.46 -4.72
CA ALA A 658 16.46 -15.20 -5.17
C ALA A 658 15.14 -14.67 -4.56
N GLN A 659 15.22 -13.87 -3.50
CA GLN A 659 14.05 -13.30 -2.83
C GLN A 659 13.26 -12.36 -3.74
N ASP A 660 12.04 -11.99 -3.32
CA ASP A 660 11.23 -10.99 -3.99
C ASP A 660 11.47 -9.60 -3.35
N PRO A 661 12.39 -8.77 -3.91
CA PRO A 661 12.71 -7.47 -3.32
C PRO A 661 11.53 -6.51 -3.33
N TYR A 662 10.63 -6.61 -4.32
CA TYR A 662 9.42 -5.78 -4.37
C TYR A 662 8.50 -6.11 -3.19
N LEU A 663 8.22 -7.39 -2.97
CA LEU A 663 7.37 -7.81 -1.85
C LEU A 663 7.97 -7.37 -0.51
N LEU A 664 9.26 -7.66 -0.26
CA LEU A 664 9.89 -7.35 1.02
C LEU A 664 10.02 -5.84 1.27
N ARG A 665 10.43 -5.09 0.25
CA ARG A 665 10.55 -3.63 0.37
C ARG A 665 9.19 -2.98 0.61
N SER A 666 8.18 -3.34 -0.18
CA SER A 666 6.82 -2.80 -0.04
C SER A 666 6.21 -3.17 1.31
N LEU A 667 6.40 -4.41 1.79
CA LEU A 667 5.97 -4.81 3.14
C LEU A 667 6.61 -3.93 4.23
N ALA A 668 7.90 -3.63 4.12
CA ALA A 668 8.55 -2.78 5.11
C ALA A 668 8.09 -1.32 5.01
N GLU A 669 8.16 -0.73 3.82
CA GLU A 669 7.88 0.69 3.61
C GLU A 669 6.42 1.05 3.90
N GLU A 670 5.46 0.20 3.48
CA GLU A 670 4.03 0.43 3.74
C GLU A 670 3.64 0.29 5.21
N ASN A 671 4.45 -0.40 6.01
CA ASN A 671 4.18 -0.67 7.42
C ASN A 671 5.19 0.02 8.35
N GLY A 672 5.84 1.10 7.89
CA GLY A 672 6.74 1.92 8.70
C GLY A 672 8.04 1.25 9.14
N GLY A 673 8.37 0.08 8.58
CA GLY A 673 9.57 -0.67 8.91
C GLY A 673 10.76 -0.35 8.02
N THR A 674 11.69 -1.28 7.98
CA THR A 674 12.95 -1.16 7.24
C THR A 674 13.20 -2.46 6.48
N TYR A 675 13.56 -2.33 5.21
CA TYR A 675 14.02 -3.44 4.39
C TYR A 675 15.54 -3.51 4.40
N ALA A 676 16.09 -4.68 4.73
CA ALA A 676 17.51 -4.98 4.69
C ALA A 676 17.78 -6.14 3.72
N ALA A 677 18.53 -5.86 2.64
CA ALA A 677 19.15 -6.90 1.81
C ALA A 677 20.53 -7.25 2.39
N ARG A 678 20.85 -8.54 2.47
CA ARG A 678 22.08 -9.07 3.09
C ARG A 678 22.81 -10.04 2.18
#